data_AF-A0A1I4W5E6-F1
#
_entry.id   AF-A0A1I4W5E6-F1
#
_cell.length_a   1.000
_cell.length_b   1.000
_cell.length_c   1.000
_cell.angle_alpha   90.00
_cell.angle_beta   90.00
_cell.angle_gamma   90.00
#
_symmetry.space_group_name_H-M   'P 1'
#
loop_
_entity.id
_entity.type
_entity.pdbx_description
1 polymer ?
#
loop_
_entity_poly.entity_id
_entity_poly.type
_entity_poly.pdbx_seq_one_letter_code
_entity_poly.pdbx_strand_id
1 'polypeptide(L)'
;MAMFTFRGSGRSKWATGAAALVVSLPLLAVPQAAAAPSCDPFTPPVVDDSVPTAREVLGTDLGEREVTTEESDTYLRALADASPNVVDGELATSVQGRPLRYAVVGQEKWVRPGALENIGRQLNRLRDPNTPEPVAQRIIRDTPAVLWVAGNVHGDEESGTDAALRVLYELTARTDCTAQSILDNAVVVVLPTQNPDGREADTRRNAYGFDMNRDWFARTQPETEGKLEKLRELPPQMFIDAHEMGSPDYFFPPNADPVYHDIGETPLNWVYNVYGPAMQQAFGRFGIPYFNGESYDLMYLGYGDTVPLTGFNAAGMTFEKNSGDPVPERVGEQYTAIWATLMAAGAQDRQLLAEWRGEHVEAQRQGAAGELEPNQLYWNDGEITNPVPDIAVKHYFLRTDDPAKSAEVQRLARRLQRMDVDVYRLTTPLEVPDYTEYGRAEQPATLPAGTLWIPMAQGQKHWVQAMLNENSYVPFPYFYDVTAWSGPLVENISGGRSGADLRPRAMPLPEQPEPVARPVVDAPRTAVWQLPGGSAATESAGWLRWWLDDQRMDFGDLTAEQIAAGALAGHDVLVVPNGSDQEAFDALGEQGRAALTEWVRGGGTLIALRDASRLAVRLGLTSATYAEPTSDIPGALIRMQVDQDSPLAEGVGPTAWAMYEYEAVWSAPEESSVAAFPAEGDPDWYVSGFAEGAEQLHGKTAVVDEAAGSGRVVLFGFDPNYRAFTNGTAKLLRNAMTGPRPANAPQAAAAVRAVPTAATPGRLILSVRPAVADQVQRLIGERGASAEVVRGPELVRFKVDLGGLSADEHPWARRLADQVAGFGRDVVAISLP
;
A
#
# COMPACT_ATOMS: atom_id res chain seq x y z
N MET A 1 -11.72 8.64 -26.93
CA MET A 1 -12.92 9.47 -27.15
C MET A 1 -14.08 8.59 -27.65
N ALA A 2 -14.93 8.13 -26.73
CA ALA A 2 -16.18 7.43 -27.04
C ALA A 2 -17.31 8.12 -26.25
N MET A 3 -18.14 8.91 -26.94
CA MET A 3 -19.32 9.55 -26.37
C MET A 3 -20.43 8.51 -26.17
N PHE A 4 -20.83 8.25 -24.94
CA PHE A 4 -22.08 7.54 -24.64
C PHE A 4 -23.26 8.50 -24.80
N THR A 5 -24.09 8.27 -25.82
CA THR A 5 -25.41 8.91 -25.96
C THR A 5 -26.52 7.92 -25.61
N PHE A 6 -27.32 8.25 -24.60
CA PHE A 6 -28.59 7.60 -24.27
C PHE A 6 -29.57 7.67 -25.46
N ARG A 7 -30.06 6.52 -25.94
CA ARG A 7 -31.16 6.43 -26.92
C ARG A 7 -32.51 6.34 -26.20
N GLY A 8 -33.22 7.47 -26.15
CA GLY A 8 -34.67 7.51 -25.93
C GLY A 8 -35.41 7.33 -27.26
N SER A 9 -36.37 6.39 -27.31
CA SER A 9 -37.22 6.13 -28.47
C SER A 9 -38.47 7.02 -28.47
N GLY A 10 -38.84 7.56 -29.63
CA GLY A 10 -40.09 8.32 -29.78
C GLY A 10 -40.25 8.99 -31.15
N ARG A 11 -40.98 8.35 -32.05
CA ARG A 11 -41.35 8.88 -33.38
C ARG A 11 -42.32 10.07 -33.24
N SER A 12 -42.15 11.13 -34.03
CA SER A 12 -43.15 11.55 -35.04
C SER A 12 -42.61 12.66 -35.96
N LYS A 13 -42.99 12.59 -37.23
CA LYS A 13 -42.68 13.53 -38.31
C LYS A 13 -43.75 14.61 -38.36
N TRP A 14 -43.39 15.89 -38.48
CA TRP A 14 -44.12 16.87 -39.31
C TRP A 14 -43.13 17.96 -39.76
N ALA A 15 -43.03 18.14 -41.07
CA ALA A 15 -42.30 19.22 -41.71
C ALA A 15 -43.29 20.34 -42.07
N THR A 16 -42.93 21.58 -41.79
CA THR A 16 -43.49 22.77 -42.44
C THR A 16 -42.40 23.83 -42.50
N GLY A 17 -42.02 24.19 -43.72
CA GLY A 17 -41.09 25.26 -44.00
C GLY A 17 -41.73 26.63 -43.79
N ALA A 18 -40.93 27.57 -43.30
CA ALA A 18 -41.19 28.99 -43.40
C ALA A 18 -39.90 29.68 -43.84
N ALA A 19 -39.93 30.23 -45.05
CA ALA A 19 -38.88 31.10 -45.58
C ALA A 19 -38.89 32.43 -44.82
N ALA A 20 -37.77 32.81 -44.21
CA ALA A 20 -37.58 34.13 -43.62
C ALA A 20 -36.56 34.91 -44.45
N LEU A 21 -36.97 36.10 -44.91
CA LEU A 21 -36.17 37.08 -45.63
C LEU A 21 -34.89 37.45 -44.87
N VAL A 22 -33.75 37.37 -45.55
CA VAL A 22 -32.49 37.96 -45.10
C VAL A 22 -32.47 39.43 -45.50
N VAL A 23 -32.58 40.33 -44.52
CA VAL A 23 -32.27 41.76 -44.67
C VAL A 23 -30.78 41.94 -44.41
N SER A 24 -30.03 42.37 -45.41
CA SER A 24 -28.60 42.69 -45.31
C SER A 24 -28.40 44.05 -44.63
N LEU A 25 -28.01 44.03 -43.35
CA LEU A 25 -27.46 45.18 -42.65
C LEU A 25 -25.93 45.22 -42.82
N PRO A 26 -25.29 46.41 -42.95
CA PRO A 26 -23.85 46.52 -43.09
C PRO A 26 -23.16 46.10 -41.79
N LEU A 27 -22.25 45.13 -41.89
CA LEU A 27 -21.36 44.70 -40.81
C LEU A 27 -20.41 45.85 -40.46
N LEU A 28 -20.66 46.51 -39.34
CA LEU A 28 -19.65 47.30 -38.65
C LEU A 28 -18.60 46.32 -38.11
N ALA A 29 -17.34 46.50 -38.51
CA ALA A 29 -16.23 45.72 -37.97
C ALA A 29 -16.13 45.97 -36.46
N VAL A 30 -16.49 44.95 -35.67
CA VAL A 30 -16.19 44.89 -34.25
C VAL A 30 -14.67 44.72 -34.13
N PRO A 31 -13.94 45.57 -33.39
CA PRO A 31 -12.52 45.34 -33.17
C PRO A 31 -12.37 43.97 -32.49
N GLN A 32 -11.56 43.10 -33.09
CA GLN A 32 -11.15 41.84 -32.47
C GLN A 32 -10.57 42.19 -31.10
N ALA A 33 -11.27 41.82 -30.03
CA ALA A 33 -10.68 41.82 -28.71
C ALA A 33 -9.42 40.94 -28.81
N ALA A 34 -8.26 41.49 -28.47
CA ALA A 34 -7.07 40.69 -28.26
C ALA A 34 -7.45 39.56 -27.29
N ALA A 35 -7.23 38.31 -27.67
CA ALA A 35 -7.44 37.19 -26.77
C ALA A 35 -6.66 37.48 -25.48
N ALA A 36 -7.31 37.31 -24.33
CA ALA A 36 -6.60 37.36 -23.06
C ALA A 36 -5.41 36.38 -23.14
N PRO A 37 -4.22 36.74 -22.63
CA PRO A 37 -3.08 35.83 -22.64
C PRO A 37 -3.49 34.51 -21.97
N SER A 38 -3.24 33.39 -22.64
CA SER A 38 -3.50 32.06 -22.08
C SER A 38 -2.53 31.83 -20.92
N CYS A 39 -3.04 31.49 -19.74
CA CYS A 39 -2.23 31.08 -18.59
C CYS A 39 -1.67 29.68 -18.87
N ASP A 40 -0.53 29.64 -19.54
CA ASP A 40 0.12 28.43 -20.03
C ASP A 40 1.42 28.20 -19.26
N PRO A 41 1.49 27.17 -18.38
CA PRO A 41 2.68 26.91 -17.56
C PRO A 41 3.92 26.55 -18.40
N PHE A 42 3.74 26.19 -19.67
CA PHE A 42 4.81 25.75 -20.55
C PHE A 42 5.35 26.83 -21.48
N THR A 43 4.93 28.09 -21.28
CA THR A 43 5.57 29.25 -21.91
C THR A 43 6.65 29.81 -21.00
N PRO A 44 7.70 30.47 -21.55
CA PRO A 44 8.74 31.10 -20.75
C PRO A 44 8.13 31.99 -19.65
N PRO A 45 8.42 31.72 -18.37
CA PRO A 45 7.77 32.41 -17.27
C PRO A 45 8.20 33.88 -17.19
N VAL A 46 7.30 34.74 -16.72
CA VAL A 46 7.68 36.07 -16.22
C VAL A 46 7.85 35.97 -14.71
N VAL A 47 9.07 36.15 -14.23
CA VAL A 47 9.44 35.90 -12.81
C VAL A 47 9.83 37.18 -12.08
N ASP A 48 9.72 37.14 -10.75
CA ASP A 48 10.34 38.09 -9.83
C ASP A 48 11.80 37.68 -9.59
N ASP A 49 12.74 38.46 -10.16
CA ASP A 49 14.19 38.21 -10.08
C ASP A 49 14.75 38.30 -8.64
N SER A 50 13.94 38.71 -7.64
CA SER A 50 14.36 38.66 -6.24
C SER A 50 14.25 37.26 -5.61
N VAL A 51 13.51 36.33 -6.25
CA VAL A 51 13.45 34.93 -5.84
C VAL A 51 14.65 34.19 -6.43
N PRO A 52 15.54 33.60 -5.60
CA PRO A 52 16.79 33.02 -6.08
C PRO A 52 16.53 31.73 -6.88
N THR A 53 17.28 31.57 -7.96
CA THR A 53 17.30 30.36 -8.78
C THR A 53 18.11 29.24 -8.15
N ALA A 54 17.87 28.00 -8.55
CA ALA A 54 18.68 26.85 -8.14
C ALA A 54 20.16 27.04 -8.49
N ARG A 55 20.48 27.63 -9.65
CA ARG A 55 21.87 27.93 -10.05
C ARG A 55 22.56 28.92 -9.11
N GLU A 56 21.83 29.90 -8.56
CA GLU A 56 22.40 30.85 -7.61
C GLU A 56 22.65 30.24 -6.23
N VAL A 57 21.80 29.29 -5.81
CA VAL A 57 21.89 28.66 -4.48
C VAL A 57 22.79 27.42 -4.49
N LEU A 58 22.59 26.53 -5.46
CA LEU A 58 23.22 25.21 -5.58
C LEU A 58 24.37 25.17 -6.59
N GLY A 59 24.50 26.19 -7.45
CA GLY A 59 25.50 26.22 -8.52
C GLY A 59 25.15 25.39 -9.76
N THR A 60 23.94 24.82 -9.82
CA THR A 60 23.42 23.99 -10.93
C THR A 60 21.93 24.27 -11.12
N ASP A 61 21.42 24.11 -12.35
CA ASP A 61 19.96 24.15 -12.57
C ASP A 61 19.32 22.80 -12.22
N LEU A 62 18.06 22.84 -11.75
CA LEU A 62 17.27 21.63 -11.50
C LEU A 62 17.09 20.84 -12.81
N GLY A 63 17.38 19.54 -12.76
CA GLY A 63 17.37 18.65 -13.93
C GLY A 63 18.67 18.61 -14.74
N GLU A 64 19.72 19.39 -14.41
CA GLU A 64 21.06 19.16 -14.98
C GLU A 64 21.73 17.90 -14.40
N ARG A 65 21.43 17.61 -13.14
CA ARG A 65 21.78 16.40 -12.38
C ARG A 65 20.80 16.24 -11.22
N GLU A 66 20.81 15.08 -10.59
CA GLU A 66 20.05 14.84 -9.37
C GLU A 66 20.58 15.71 -8.23
N VAL A 67 19.66 16.25 -7.43
CA VAL A 67 19.99 16.93 -6.17
C VAL A 67 20.09 15.92 -5.03
N THR A 68 21.02 16.12 -4.10
CA THR A 68 21.03 15.36 -2.83
C THR A 68 19.88 15.79 -1.93
N THR A 69 19.60 15.03 -0.87
CA THR A 69 18.61 15.43 0.16
C THR A 69 19.00 16.76 0.79
N GLU A 70 20.29 16.98 1.06
CA GLU A 70 20.78 18.24 1.65
C GLU A 70 20.61 19.43 0.70
N GLU A 71 20.86 19.24 -0.61
CA GLU A 71 20.66 20.29 -1.61
C GLU A 71 19.18 20.62 -1.82
N SER A 72 18.30 19.59 -1.82
CA SER A 72 16.85 19.75 -1.84
C SER A 72 16.37 20.61 -0.65
N ASP A 73 16.78 20.25 0.56
CA ASP A 73 16.52 20.99 1.79
C ASP A 73 17.03 22.43 1.74
N THR A 74 18.25 22.61 1.24
CA THR A 74 18.92 23.92 1.14
C THR A 74 18.16 24.84 0.21
N TYR A 75 17.77 24.35 -0.97
CA TYR A 75 17.07 25.15 -1.95
C TYR A 75 15.64 25.48 -1.51
N LEU A 76 14.92 24.51 -0.94
CA LEU A 76 13.58 24.74 -0.40
C LEU A 76 13.57 25.88 0.64
N ARG A 77 14.54 25.88 1.58
CA ARG A 77 14.68 26.96 2.57
C ARG A 77 15.03 28.30 1.93
N ALA A 78 15.90 28.31 0.92
CA ALA A 78 16.25 29.54 0.22
C ALA A 78 15.02 30.21 -0.43
N LEU A 79 14.07 29.41 -0.94
CA LEU A 79 12.79 29.93 -1.47
C LEU A 79 11.89 30.48 -0.35
N ALA A 80 11.82 29.79 0.78
CA ALA A 80 11.06 30.24 1.96
C ALA A 80 11.61 31.56 2.54
N ASP A 81 12.93 31.70 2.62
CA ASP A 81 13.59 32.91 3.10
C ASP A 81 13.40 34.11 2.14
N ALA A 82 13.30 33.84 0.84
CA ALA A 82 13.18 34.87 -0.20
C ALA A 82 11.75 35.38 -0.41
N SER A 83 10.71 34.62 -0.03
CA SER A 83 9.32 34.95 -0.37
C SER A 83 8.35 34.80 0.80
N PRO A 84 7.54 35.84 1.13
CA PRO A 84 6.49 35.72 2.15
C PRO A 84 5.31 34.83 1.72
N ASN A 85 5.31 34.36 0.46
CA ASN A 85 4.33 33.43 -0.08
C ASN A 85 4.69 31.96 0.18
N VAL A 86 5.83 31.68 0.81
CA VAL A 86 6.31 30.32 1.09
C VAL A 86 6.56 30.16 2.59
N VAL A 87 6.11 29.04 3.14
CA VAL A 87 6.44 28.62 4.51
C VAL A 87 6.97 27.20 4.45
N ASP A 88 8.17 26.99 4.98
CA ASP A 88 8.74 25.65 5.13
C ASP A 88 8.44 25.05 6.50
N GLY A 89 8.63 23.74 6.61
CA GLY A 89 8.53 22.99 7.84
C GLY A 89 9.14 21.61 7.73
N GLU A 90 9.13 20.90 8.84
CA GLU A 90 9.56 19.51 8.96
C GLU A 90 8.36 18.69 9.41
N LEU A 91 7.95 17.69 8.62
CA LEU A 91 6.78 16.86 8.96
C LEU A 91 7.14 15.61 9.77
N ALA A 92 8.37 15.15 9.67
CA ALA A 92 8.91 14.00 10.40
C ALA A 92 10.43 14.03 10.38
N THR A 93 11.01 13.13 11.16
CA THR A 93 12.42 12.76 11.06
C THR A 93 12.49 11.30 10.63
N SER A 94 13.34 10.98 9.65
CA SER A 94 13.55 9.63 9.15
C SER A 94 14.16 8.70 10.21
N VAL A 95 14.22 7.41 9.88
CA VAL A 95 14.88 6.39 10.70
C VAL A 95 16.31 6.78 11.11
N GLN A 96 17.12 7.32 10.19
CA GLN A 96 18.50 7.75 10.47
C GLN A 96 18.62 9.19 10.95
N GLY A 97 17.52 9.88 11.24
CA GLY A 97 17.56 11.22 11.80
C GLY A 97 17.53 12.37 10.78
N ARG A 98 17.23 12.10 9.50
CA ARG A 98 17.15 13.14 8.47
C ARG A 98 15.78 13.82 8.50
N PRO A 99 15.72 15.16 8.33
CA PRO A 99 14.44 15.86 8.30
C PRO A 99 13.66 15.53 7.02
N LEU A 100 12.36 15.31 7.13
CA LEU A 100 11.45 15.29 5.98
C LEU A 100 10.86 16.68 5.83
N ARG A 101 11.48 17.49 4.96
CA ARG A 101 11.06 18.88 4.75
C ARG A 101 9.96 19.01 3.73
N TYR A 102 9.05 19.93 4.02
CA TYR A 102 8.01 20.36 3.09
C TYR A 102 7.97 21.88 3.02
N ALA A 103 7.37 22.40 1.96
CA ALA A 103 7.00 23.80 1.83
C ALA A 103 5.52 23.92 1.51
N VAL A 104 4.91 25.02 1.93
CA VAL A 104 3.57 25.42 1.50
C VAL A 104 3.68 26.75 0.79
N VAL A 105 3.27 26.79 -0.48
CA VAL A 105 3.21 28.00 -1.29
C VAL A 105 1.76 28.45 -1.48
N GLY A 106 1.52 29.74 -1.31
CA GLY A 106 0.20 30.36 -1.39
C GLY A 106 0.30 31.87 -1.33
N GLN A 107 -0.80 32.57 -1.58
CA GLN A 107 -0.84 34.01 -1.30
C GLN A 107 -0.50 34.28 0.17
N GLU A 108 0.23 35.35 0.46
CA GLU A 108 0.61 35.78 1.82
C GLU A 108 -0.55 35.68 2.83
N LYS A 109 -1.78 36.01 2.43
CA LYS A 109 -2.97 35.91 3.29
C LYS A 109 -3.28 34.48 3.79
N TRP A 110 -2.88 33.47 3.03
CA TRP A 110 -3.08 32.03 3.28
C TRP A 110 -1.92 31.36 4.01
N VAL A 111 -0.71 31.91 3.92
CA VAL A 111 0.50 31.30 4.50
C VAL A 111 1.11 32.10 5.65
N ARG A 112 0.63 33.31 5.94
CA ARG A 112 1.03 34.07 7.14
C ARG A 112 0.83 33.27 8.44
N PRO A 113 1.54 33.61 9.53
CA PRO A 113 1.45 32.87 10.79
C PRO A 113 0.01 32.61 11.28
N GLY A 114 -0.31 31.35 11.57
CA GLY A 114 -1.63 30.89 12.00
C GLY A 114 -2.68 30.72 10.89
N ALA A 115 -2.39 31.12 9.64
CA ALA A 115 -3.32 30.96 8.52
C ALA A 115 -3.46 29.49 8.10
N LEU A 116 -2.35 28.74 7.99
CA LEU A 116 -2.37 27.31 7.68
C LEU A 116 -3.13 26.49 8.72
N GLU A 117 -2.90 26.75 10.01
CA GLU A 117 -3.65 26.10 11.09
C GLU A 117 -5.16 26.43 10.97
N ASN A 118 -5.50 27.66 10.61
CA ASN A 118 -6.89 28.03 10.37
C ASN A 118 -7.48 27.31 9.15
N ILE A 119 -6.75 27.20 8.04
CA ILE A 119 -7.17 26.43 6.85
C ILE A 119 -7.47 24.99 7.26
N GLY A 120 -6.53 24.35 7.95
CA GLY A 120 -6.70 23.00 8.50
C GLY A 120 -7.96 22.84 9.35
N ARG A 121 -8.19 23.74 10.32
CA ARG A 121 -9.40 23.72 11.16
C ARG A 121 -10.69 23.90 10.34
N GLN A 122 -10.70 24.79 9.35
CA GLN A 122 -11.88 25.02 8.51
C GLN A 122 -12.16 23.81 7.62
N LEU A 123 -11.14 23.20 7.00
CA LEU A 123 -11.31 22.01 6.16
C LEU A 123 -11.72 20.79 6.99
N ASN A 124 -11.15 20.61 8.18
CA ASN A 124 -11.60 19.58 9.13
C ASN A 124 -13.07 19.76 9.52
N ARG A 125 -13.52 21.00 9.74
CA ARG A 125 -14.93 21.30 9.94
C ARG A 125 -15.76 21.07 8.68
N LEU A 126 -15.23 21.35 7.49
CA LEU A 126 -15.95 21.19 6.23
C LEU A 126 -16.27 19.73 5.93
N ARG A 127 -15.30 18.82 6.16
CA ARG A 127 -15.47 17.38 5.98
C ARG A 127 -16.34 16.71 7.04
N ASP A 128 -16.57 17.34 8.20
CA ASP A 128 -17.60 16.86 9.15
C ASP A 128 -18.99 17.01 8.50
N PRO A 129 -19.69 15.90 8.22
CA PRO A 129 -21.01 15.92 7.62
C PRO A 129 -22.05 16.68 8.45
N ASN A 130 -21.84 16.78 9.77
CA ASN A 130 -22.74 17.45 10.70
C ASN A 130 -22.57 18.97 10.71
N THR A 131 -21.57 19.52 10.00
CA THR A 131 -21.40 20.96 9.90
C THR A 131 -22.63 21.63 9.27
N PRO A 132 -23.24 22.64 9.92
CA PRO A 132 -24.42 23.31 9.39
C PRO A 132 -24.17 23.95 8.02
N GLU A 133 -25.12 23.83 7.11
CA GLU A 133 -24.97 24.25 5.72
C GLU A 133 -24.54 25.73 5.54
N PRO A 134 -25.08 26.73 6.27
CA PRO A 134 -24.60 28.11 6.16
C PRO A 134 -23.15 28.32 6.61
N VAL A 135 -22.61 27.42 7.45
CA VAL A 135 -21.21 27.44 7.86
C VAL A 135 -20.36 26.79 6.78
N ALA A 136 -20.77 25.64 6.24
CA ALA A 136 -20.07 24.98 5.16
C ALA A 136 -19.92 25.89 3.92
N GLN A 137 -21.00 26.54 3.49
CA GLN A 137 -20.97 27.47 2.35
C GLN A 137 -20.04 28.67 2.57
N ARG A 138 -19.88 29.11 3.82
CA ARG A 138 -18.90 30.15 4.18
C ARG A 138 -17.48 29.63 4.07
N ILE A 139 -17.22 28.42 4.57
CA ILE A 139 -15.91 27.79 4.51
C ILE A 139 -15.49 27.60 3.05
N ILE A 140 -16.36 27.03 2.22
CA ILE A 140 -16.12 26.84 0.77
C ILE A 140 -15.72 28.16 0.10
N ARG A 141 -16.44 29.25 0.38
CA ARG A 141 -16.15 30.57 -0.20
C ARG A 141 -14.85 31.19 0.31
N ASP A 142 -14.53 31.03 1.60
CA ASP A 142 -13.50 31.81 2.28
C ASP A 142 -12.20 31.04 2.55
N THR A 143 -12.12 29.75 2.24
CA THR A 143 -10.96 28.88 2.51
C THR A 143 -10.38 28.35 1.20
N PRO A 144 -9.06 28.36 1.00
CA PRO A 144 -8.45 27.73 -0.17
C PRO A 144 -8.50 26.21 -0.10
N ALA A 145 -8.45 25.55 -1.25
CA ALA A 145 -8.15 24.12 -1.35
C ALA A 145 -6.68 23.84 -1.01
N VAL A 146 -6.37 22.58 -0.70
CA VAL A 146 -5.00 22.09 -0.43
C VAL A 146 -4.64 21.06 -1.48
N LEU A 147 -3.61 21.36 -2.27
CA LEU A 147 -3.08 20.50 -3.34
C LEU A 147 -1.70 20.00 -2.92
N TRP A 148 -1.48 18.69 -2.95
CA TRP A 148 -0.22 18.07 -2.54
C TRP A 148 0.59 17.56 -3.72
N VAL A 149 1.88 17.87 -3.72
CA VAL A 149 2.89 17.33 -4.64
C VAL A 149 3.97 16.66 -3.80
N ALA A 150 4.04 15.34 -3.87
CA ALA A 150 5.05 14.54 -3.19
C ALA A 150 5.87 13.74 -4.20
N GLY A 151 7.16 13.53 -3.92
CA GLY A 151 8.03 12.71 -4.76
C GLY A 151 9.01 11.87 -3.95
N ASN A 152 9.66 10.92 -4.62
CA ASN A 152 10.78 10.15 -4.07
C ASN A 152 10.40 9.40 -2.77
N VAL A 153 9.25 8.70 -2.81
CA VAL A 153 8.88 7.71 -1.78
C VAL A 153 9.76 6.47 -1.88
N HIS A 154 10.19 6.14 -3.10
CA HIS A 154 11.31 5.26 -3.36
C HIS A 154 12.57 6.10 -3.54
N GLY A 155 13.64 5.74 -2.83
CA GLY A 155 14.84 6.58 -2.75
C GLY A 155 15.61 6.72 -4.05
N ASP A 156 15.62 5.66 -4.87
CA ASP A 156 16.27 5.53 -6.19
C ASP A 156 15.39 6.03 -7.37
N GLU A 157 14.35 6.80 -7.07
CA GLU A 157 13.44 7.41 -8.04
C GLU A 157 13.50 8.94 -7.89
N GLU A 158 14.58 9.55 -8.39
CA GLU A 158 15.00 10.88 -7.93
C GLU A 158 14.26 12.05 -8.57
N SER A 159 13.80 11.92 -9.81
CA SER A 159 13.35 13.05 -10.63
C SER A 159 12.10 13.75 -10.12
N GLY A 160 11.27 13.05 -9.33
CA GLY A 160 10.12 13.64 -8.64
C GLY A 160 10.52 14.76 -7.68
N THR A 161 11.67 14.62 -6.99
CA THR A 161 12.21 15.66 -6.09
C THR A 161 12.57 16.93 -6.86
N ASP A 162 13.39 16.81 -7.90
CA ASP A 162 13.83 17.93 -8.74
C ASP A 162 12.65 18.64 -9.42
N ALA A 163 11.69 17.87 -9.94
CA ALA A 163 10.49 18.41 -10.57
C ALA A 163 9.61 19.17 -9.56
N ALA A 164 9.43 18.62 -8.35
CA ALA A 164 8.69 19.27 -7.27
C ALA A 164 9.35 20.58 -6.82
N LEU A 165 10.68 20.62 -6.69
CA LEU A 165 11.42 21.85 -6.37
C LEU A 165 11.31 22.89 -7.49
N ARG A 166 11.30 22.46 -8.75
CA ARG A 166 11.12 23.36 -9.89
C ARG A 166 9.72 23.97 -9.90
N VAL A 167 8.70 23.16 -9.62
CA VAL A 167 7.31 23.62 -9.47
C VAL A 167 7.20 24.60 -8.29
N LEU A 168 7.83 24.32 -7.15
CA LEU A 168 7.85 25.23 -6.00
C LEU A 168 8.47 26.59 -6.35
N TYR A 169 9.62 26.59 -7.02
CA TYR A 169 10.26 27.82 -7.51
C TYR A 169 9.32 28.60 -8.43
N GLU A 170 8.71 27.95 -9.42
CA GLU A 170 7.83 28.64 -10.37
C GLU A 170 6.52 29.13 -9.74
N LEU A 171 5.92 28.40 -8.80
CA LEU A 171 4.78 28.89 -8.01
C LEU A 171 5.13 30.11 -7.16
N THR A 172 6.39 30.22 -6.74
CA THR A 172 6.90 31.31 -5.90
C THR A 172 7.28 32.54 -6.72
N ALA A 173 8.00 32.33 -7.83
CA ALA A 173 8.65 33.39 -8.59
C ALA A 173 7.76 33.96 -9.69
N ARG A 174 6.81 33.20 -10.24
CA ARG A 174 6.00 33.68 -11.39
C ARG A 174 5.07 34.83 -10.99
N THR A 175 5.13 35.90 -11.79
CA THR A 175 4.26 37.08 -11.68
C THR A 175 3.20 37.13 -12.77
N ASP A 176 3.23 36.17 -13.70
CA ASP A 176 2.20 35.96 -14.71
C ASP A 176 0.95 35.24 -14.14
N CYS A 177 -0.05 35.05 -14.99
CA CYS A 177 -1.34 34.49 -14.55
C CYS A 177 -1.29 32.98 -14.27
N THR A 178 -0.23 32.26 -14.62
CA THR A 178 -0.13 30.81 -14.43
C THR A 178 -0.18 30.45 -12.95
N ALA A 179 0.79 30.93 -12.15
CA ALA A 179 0.81 30.65 -10.72
C ALA A 179 -0.39 31.28 -10.01
N GLN A 180 -0.78 32.51 -10.38
CA GLN A 180 -1.92 33.20 -9.78
C GLN A 180 -3.23 32.43 -9.94
N SER A 181 -3.47 31.81 -11.10
CA SER A 181 -4.69 31.04 -11.37
C SER A 181 -4.90 29.85 -10.42
N ILE A 182 -3.80 29.34 -9.83
CA ILE A 182 -3.83 28.29 -8.79
C ILE A 182 -3.92 28.96 -7.41
N LEU A 183 -3.00 29.88 -7.10
CA LEU A 183 -2.82 30.43 -5.75
C LEU A 183 -3.94 31.38 -5.32
N ASP A 184 -4.81 31.83 -6.23
CA ASP A 184 -6.06 32.53 -5.93
C ASP A 184 -7.01 31.70 -5.08
N ASN A 185 -7.06 30.38 -5.32
CA ASN A 185 -8.05 29.49 -4.72
C ASN A 185 -7.44 28.28 -3.99
N ALA A 186 -6.14 28.08 -4.06
CA ALA A 186 -5.45 26.97 -3.40
C ALA A 186 -4.17 27.40 -2.69
N VAL A 187 -3.74 26.57 -1.75
CA VAL A 187 -2.35 26.45 -1.31
C VAL A 187 -1.78 25.13 -1.83
N VAL A 188 -0.50 25.12 -2.19
CA VAL A 188 0.18 23.92 -2.67
C VAL A 188 1.20 23.48 -1.63
N VAL A 189 1.08 22.26 -1.14
CA VAL A 189 2.05 21.61 -0.26
C VAL A 189 3.01 20.81 -1.14
N VAL A 190 4.30 21.09 -1.02
CA VAL A 190 5.37 20.41 -1.76
C VAL A 190 6.23 19.65 -0.77
N LEU A 191 6.27 18.33 -0.92
CA LEU A 191 7.12 17.39 -0.18
C LEU A 191 8.12 16.77 -1.17
N PRO A 192 9.29 17.40 -1.39
CA PRO A 192 10.20 16.94 -2.44
C PRO A 192 10.72 15.51 -2.24
N THR A 193 10.96 15.12 -0.99
CA THR A 193 11.58 13.84 -0.65
C THR A 193 10.82 13.16 0.49
N GLN A 194 10.13 12.07 0.17
CA GLN A 194 9.40 11.26 1.14
C GLN A 194 10.29 10.25 1.87
N ASN A 195 11.34 9.74 1.22
CA ASN A 195 12.28 8.76 1.77
C ASN A 195 13.74 9.28 1.71
N PRO A 196 14.13 10.21 2.60
CA PRO A 196 15.47 10.81 2.55
C PRO A 196 16.59 9.81 2.86
N ASP A 197 16.32 8.77 3.66
CA ASP A 197 17.32 7.75 3.95
C ASP A 197 17.58 6.85 2.74
N GLY A 198 16.52 6.44 2.04
CA GLY A 198 16.64 5.69 0.79
C GLY A 198 17.32 6.50 -0.30
N ARG A 199 16.98 7.80 -0.42
CA ARG A 199 17.62 8.70 -1.40
C ARG A 199 19.12 8.78 -1.22
N GLU A 200 19.58 9.02 0.00
CA GLU A 200 21.02 9.11 0.29
C GLU A 200 21.75 7.77 0.12
N ALA A 201 21.02 6.66 0.21
CA ALA A 201 21.56 5.32 -0.01
C ALA A 201 21.46 4.85 -1.47
N ASP A 202 20.76 5.60 -2.34
CA ASP A 202 20.39 5.16 -3.69
C ASP A 202 19.69 3.79 -3.66
N THR A 203 18.62 3.72 -2.85
CA THR A 203 17.81 2.50 -2.69
C THR A 203 16.33 2.82 -2.65
N ARG A 204 15.51 1.99 -3.31
CA ARG A 204 14.04 2.03 -3.20
C ARG A 204 13.51 2.11 -1.78
N ARG A 205 14.11 1.34 -0.88
CA ARG A 205 13.66 1.17 0.50
C ARG A 205 14.23 2.24 1.44
N ASN A 206 13.65 2.39 2.62
CA ASN A 206 14.24 3.22 3.68
C ASN A 206 15.41 2.50 4.39
N ALA A 207 15.97 3.12 5.44
CA ALA A 207 17.11 2.55 6.18
C ALA A 207 16.83 1.21 6.88
N TYR A 208 15.56 0.89 7.18
CA TYR A 208 15.16 -0.42 7.69
C TYR A 208 14.78 -1.39 6.57
N GLY A 209 14.95 -1.05 5.29
CA GLY A 209 14.57 -1.92 4.19
C GLY A 209 13.06 -1.99 3.94
N PHE A 210 12.27 -1.01 4.37
CA PHE A 210 10.84 -0.94 4.05
C PHE A 210 10.61 -0.29 2.69
N ASP A 211 9.78 -0.92 1.85
CA ASP A 211 9.13 -0.22 0.74
C ASP A 211 8.08 0.74 1.32
N MET A 212 8.37 2.04 1.18
CA MET A 212 7.56 3.11 1.76
C MET A 212 6.21 3.26 1.07
N ASN A 213 6.06 2.77 -0.16
CA ASN A 213 4.78 2.72 -0.88
C ASN A 213 4.01 1.42 -0.63
N ARG A 214 4.28 0.75 0.51
CA ARG A 214 3.50 -0.37 1.06
C ARG A 214 3.15 -0.20 2.55
N ASP A 215 3.62 0.87 3.19
CA ASP A 215 3.44 1.12 4.63
C ASP A 215 2.23 2.01 4.97
N TRP A 216 1.57 2.64 3.99
CA TRP A 216 0.65 3.76 4.23
C TRP A 216 -0.47 3.48 5.26
N PHE A 217 -1.26 2.41 5.12
CA PHE A 217 -2.28 2.10 6.15
C PHE A 217 -1.67 1.56 7.46
N ALA A 218 -0.52 0.90 7.38
CA ALA A 218 0.11 0.21 8.50
C ALA A 218 0.80 1.19 9.45
N ARG A 219 1.34 2.29 8.91
CA ARG A 219 1.97 3.40 9.64
C ARG A 219 3.06 2.90 10.59
N THR A 220 3.94 2.03 10.09
CA THR A 220 5.01 1.47 10.91
C THR A 220 6.25 2.37 10.89
N GLN A 221 6.46 3.11 9.81
CA GLN A 221 7.64 3.95 9.63
C GLN A 221 7.37 5.42 10.00
N PRO A 222 8.35 6.14 10.61
CA PRO A 222 8.17 7.53 11.02
C PRO A 222 7.89 8.47 9.84
N GLU A 223 8.42 8.17 8.66
CA GLU A 223 8.19 8.93 7.43
C GLU A 223 6.71 8.89 7.02
N THR A 224 6.09 7.71 7.05
CA THR A 224 4.65 7.52 6.78
C THR A 224 3.80 8.19 7.86
N GLU A 225 4.16 7.99 9.12
CA GLU A 225 3.41 8.50 10.27
C GLU A 225 3.31 10.03 10.23
N GLY A 226 4.43 10.74 10.11
CA GLY A 226 4.41 12.21 10.08
C GLY A 226 3.75 12.76 8.80
N LYS A 227 3.86 12.05 7.67
CA LYS A 227 3.16 12.41 6.43
C LYS A 227 1.64 12.38 6.61
N LEU A 228 1.10 11.31 7.22
CA LEU A 228 -0.33 11.20 7.46
C LEU A 228 -0.84 12.19 8.51
N GLU A 229 -0.06 12.47 9.56
CA GLU A 229 -0.41 13.54 10.51
C GLU A 229 -0.47 14.90 9.80
N LYS A 230 0.48 15.19 8.91
CA LYS A 230 0.46 16.41 8.11
C LYS A 230 -0.73 16.48 7.15
N LEU A 231 -1.13 15.35 6.56
CA LEU A 231 -2.36 15.27 5.75
C LEU A 231 -3.62 15.53 6.59
N ARG A 232 -3.66 15.18 7.88
CA ARG A 232 -4.80 15.55 8.76
C ARG A 232 -4.82 17.02 9.13
N GLU A 233 -3.63 17.61 9.32
CA GLU A 233 -3.49 19.04 9.57
C GLU A 233 -3.90 19.87 8.35
N LEU A 234 -3.55 19.41 7.15
CA LEU A 234 -3.88 20.06 5.87
C LEU A 234 -4.55 19.04 4.91
N PRO A 235 -5.84 18.71 5.13
CA PRO A 235 -6.56 17.70 4.35
C PRO A 235 -6.52 17.97 2.85
N PRO A 236 -6.00 17.02 2.03
CA PRO A 236 -5.86 17.21 0.60
C PRO A 236 -7.23 17.18 -0.11
N GLN A 237 -7.31 17.87 -1.24
CA GLN A 237 -8.31 17.57 -2.28
C GLN A 237 -7.66 16.92 -3.51
N MET A 238 -6.35 17.11 -3.68
CA MET A 238 -5.51 16.52 -4.71
C MET A 238 -4.20 16.07 -4.07
N PHE A 239 -3.70 14.89 -4.43
CA PHE A 239 -2.42 14.36 -3.97
C PHE A 239 -1.71 13.66 -5.13
N ILE A 240 -0.51 14.14 -5.46
CA ILE A 240 0.40 13.50 -6.43
C ILE A 240 1.49 12.76 -5.65
N ASP A 241 1.70 11.49 -6.01
CA ASP A 241 2.86 10.68 -5.64
C ASP A 241 3.72 10.44 -6.90
N ALA A 242 4.85 11.12 -7.00
CA ALA A 242 5.75 11.06 -8.16
C ALA A 242 6.83 9.98 -7.97
N HIS A 243 6.79 9.00 -8.86
CA HIS A 243 7.61 7.79 -8.93
C HIS A 243 8.38 7.64 -10.25
N GLU A 244 9.24 6.62 -10.28
CA GLU A 244 9.87 6.12 -11.48
C GLU A 244 9.76 4.59 -11.62
N MET A 245 9.99 4.08 -12.83
CA MET A 245 9.86 2.66 -13.17
C MET A 245 10.80 2.25 -14.31
N GLY A 246 10.91 0.95 -14.58
CA GLY A 246 11.70 0.42 -15.71
C GLY A 246 11.03 0.45 -17.09
N SER A 247 9.79 0.94 -17.23
CA SER A 247 9.09 1.04 -18.53
C SER A 247 9.45 2.35 -19.26
N PRO A 248 9.59 2.38 -20.60
CA PRO A 248 10.07 3.55 -21.32
C PRO A 248 9.05 4.69 -21.45
N ASP A 249 7.76 4.38 -21.52
CA ASP A 249 6.70 5.39 -21.67
C ASP A 249 6.24 5.87 -20.29
N TYR A 250 5.80 7.12 -20.15
CA TYR A 250 5.33 7.66 -18.86
C TYR A 250 3.96 7.08 -18.47
N PHE A 251 3.72 6.80 -17.19
CA PHE A 251 2.37 6.51 -16.70
C PHE A 251 1.82 7.61 -15.79
N PHE A 252 0.56 7.92 -16.02
CA PHE A 252 -0.27 8.72 -15.12
C PHE A 252 -1.70 8.17 -15.19
N PRO A 253 -2.52 8.38 -14.15
CA PRO A 253 -3.83 7.78 -14.11
C PRO A 253 -4.76 8.35 -15.20
N PRO A 254 -5.72 7.55 -15.70
CA PRO A 254 -6.38 6.47 -14.97
C PRO A 254 -5.55 5.20 -14.70
N ASN A 255 -5.77 4.59 -13.54
CA ASN A 255 -5.18 3.32 -13.12
C ASN A 255 -5.88 2.12 -13.80
N ALA A 256 -5.22 0.97 -13.85
CA ALA A 256 -5.81 -0.30 -14.24
C ALA A 256 -6.86 -0.79 -13.24
N ASP A 257 -7.74 -1.69 -13.71
CA ASP A 257 -8.55 -2.50 -12.80
C ASP A 257 -7.65 -3.58 -12.14
N PRO A 258 -7.91 -4.03 -10.90
CA PRO A 258 -9.03 -3.65 -10.05
C PRO A 258 -8.84 -2.35 -9.25
N VAL A 259 -9.93 -1.64 -9.04
CA VAL A 259 -10.03 -0.51 -8.10
C VAL A 259 -10.73 -1.01 -6.83
N TYR A 260 -10.25 -0.63 -5.65
CA TYR A 260 -10.92 -0.99 -4.40
C TYR A 260 -12.36 -0.49 -4.41
N HIS A 261 -13.31 -1.42 -4.18
CA HIS A 261 -14.72 -1.18 -4.47
C HIS A 261 -15.31 0.00 -3.70
N ASP A 262 -14.88 0.24 -2.46
CA ASP A 262 -15.45 1.26 -1.56
C ASP A 262 -14.69 2.59 -1.60
N ILE A 263 -14.02 2.92 -2.71
CA ILE A 263 -13.52 4.28 -2.97
C ILE A 263 -14.70 5.17 -3.41
N GLY A 264 -14.79 6.38 -2.86
CA GLY A 264 -15.82 7.34 -3.22
C GLY A 264 -15.83 7.73 -4.70
N GLU A 265 -17.02 7.95 -5.26
CA GLU A 265 -17.17 8.27 -6.69
C GLU A 265 -16.53 9.62 -7.06
N THR A 266 -16.65 10.63 -6.18
CA THR A 266 -16.15 11.98 -6.43
C THR A 266 -14.63 12.02 -6.69
N PRO A 267 -13.78 11.49 -5.79
CA PRO A 267 -12.34 11.51 -6.02
C PRO A 267 -11.91 10.69 -7.24
N LEU A 268 -12.52 9.53 -7.52
CA LEU A 268 -12.25 8.77 -8.76
C LEU A 268 -12.63 9.55 -10.01
N ASN A 269 -13.76 10.24 -9.99
CA ASN A 269 -14.18 11.09 -11.10
C ASN A 269 -13.20 12.23 -11.37
N TRP A 270 -12.61 12.86 -10.35
CA TRP A 270 -11.56 13.84 -10.57
C TRP A 270 -10.32 13.24 -11.23
N VAL A 271 -9.85 12.09 -10.75
CA VAL A 271 -8.70 11.41 -11.35
C VAL A 271 -8.98 11.09 -12.82
N TYR A 272 -10.12 10.48 -13.13
CA TYR A 272 -10.39 9.92 -14.46
C TYR A 272 -10.89 10.95 -15.47
N ASN A 273 -11.68 11.93 -15.04
CA ASN A 273 -12.39 12.84 -15.93
C ASN A 273 -11.89 14.29 -15.87
N VAL A 274 -11.03 14.64 -14.91
CA VAL A 274 -10.44 15.99 -14.79
C VAL A 274 -8.94 15.95 -15.01
N TYR A 275 -8.21 15.22 -14.16
CA TYR A 275 -6.75 15.27 -14.14
C TYR A 275 -6.10 14.42 -15.24
N GLY A 276 -6.56 13.17 -15.43
CA GLY A 276 -6.12 12.31 -16.53
C GLY A 276 -6.19 13.01 -17.90
N PRO A 277 -7.34 13.56 -18.32
CA PRO A 277 -7.47 14.28 -19.59
C PRO A 277 -6.56 15.52 -19.71
N ALA A 278 -6.32 16.24 -18.61
CA ALA A 278 -5.42 17.39 -18.61
C ALA A 278 -3.96 16.97 -18.87
N MET A 279 -3.51 15.87 -18.27
CA MET A 279 -2.19 15.29 -18.52
C MET A 279 -2.08 14.77 -19.96
N GLN A 280 -3.09 14.06 -20.47
CA GLN A 280 -3.12 13.60 -21.88
C GLN A 280 -2.99 14.77 -22.86
N GLN A 281 -3.66 15.89 -22.58
CA GLN A 281 -3.54 17.09 -23.41
C GLN A 281 -2.12 17.67 -23.39
N ALA A 282 -1.51 17.76 -22.20
CA ALA A 282 -0.15 18.28 -22.05
C ALA A 282 0.89 17.37 -22.72
N PHE A 283 0.82 16.06 -22.48
CA PHE A 283 1.74 15.09 -23.08
C PHE A 283 1.58 15.03 -24.60
N GLY A 284 0.35 15.04 -25.10
CA GLY A 284 0.07 15.11 -26.53
C GLY A 284 0.61 16.38 -27.20
N ARG A 285 0.66 17.52 -26.47
CA ARG A 285 1.27 18.77 -26.96
C ARG A 285 2.78 18.64 -27.13
N PHE A 286 3.46 17.94 -26.24
CA PHE A 286 4.93 17.78 -26.29
C PHE A 286 5.38 16.53 -27.05
N GLY A 287 4.44 15.66 -27.43
CA GLY A 287 4.76 14.38 -28.06
C GLY A 287 5.44 13.41 -27.11
N ILE A 288 5.19 13.56 -25.79
CA ILE A 288 5.73 12.66 -24.77
C ILE A 288 4.90 11.37 -24.79
N PRO A 289 5.52 10.20 -25.03
CA PRO A 289 4.83 8.91 -24.96
C PRO A 289 4.30 8.63 -23.56
N TYR A 290 3.06 8.14 -23.47
CA TYR A 290 2.47 7.73 -22.21
C TYR A 290 1.53 6.54 -22.39
N PHE A 291 1.25 5.86 -21.28
CA PHE A 291 0.19 4.86 -21.15
C PHE A 291 -0.69 5.12 -19.92
N ASN A 292 -1.92 4.62 -19.95
CA ASN A 292 -2.88 4.69 -18.85
C ASN A 292 -3.97 3.62 -18.99
N GLY A 293 -4.69 3.33 -17.91
CA GLY A 293 -5.69 2.26 -17.85
C GLY A 293 -5.10 0.84 -17.82
N GLU A 294 -3.79 0.71 -17.69
CA GLU A 294 -3.06 -0.56 -17.67
C GLU A 294 -1.86 -0.51 -16.69
N SER A 295 -1.34 -1.69 -16.34
CA SER A 295 -0.24 -2.01 -15.40
C SER A 295 -0.39 -1.69 -13.90
N TYR A 296 -0.94 -0.54 -13.50
CA TYR A 296 -0.98 -0.10 -12.08
C TYR A 296 -2.41 -0.06 -11.53
N ASP A 297 -2.73 -0.89 -10.54
CA ASP A 297 -4.09 -0.95 -9.95
C ASP A 297 -4.33 0.08 -8.80
N LEU A 298 -5.56 0.13 -8.27
CA LEU A 298 -5.93 0.93 -7.09
C LEU A 298 -6.58 0.06 -6.00
N MET A 299 -6.10 -1.18 -5.83
CA MET A 299 -6.75 -2.15 -4.96
C MET A 299 -6.23 -2.12 -3.52
N TYR A 300 -4.92 -2.05 -3.34
CA TYR A 300 -4.29 -2.22 -2.02
C TYR A 300 -4.14 -0.90 -1.28
N LEU A 301 -4.51 -0.89 0.01
CA LEU A 301 -4.46 0.29 0.88
C LEU A 301 -3.04 0.59 1.42
N GLY A 302 -2.02 -0.05 0.87
CA GLY A 302 -0.62 0.27 1.16
C GLY A 302 -0.03 1.38 0.29
N TYR A 303 -0.72 1.80 -0.77
CA TYR A 303 -0.21 2.78 -1.74
C TYR A 303 -0.50 4.24 -1.34
N GLY A 304 0.34 5.14 -1.86
CA GLY A 304 0.21 6.58 -1.68
C GLY A 304 -0.88 7.25 -2.47
N ASP A 305 -1.49 6.59 -3.44
CA ASP A 305 -2.70 7.06 -4.13
C ASP A 305 -3.99 6.53 -3.51
N THR A 306 -4.03 5.27 -3.09
CA THR A 306 -5.24 4.65 -2.50
C THR A 306 -5.61 5.20 -1.13
N VAL A 307 -4.62 5.58 -0.30
CA VAL A 307 -4.91 6.15 1.04
C VAL A 307 -5.50 7.58 0.98
N PRO A 308 -4.98 8.52 0.17
CA PRO A 308 -5.68 9.79 -0.07
C PRO A 308 -7.09 9.61 -0.65
N LEU A 309 -7.27 8.69 -1.62
CA LEU A 309 -8.58 8.37 -2.21
C LEU A 309 -9.59 7.90 -1.16
N THR A 310 -9.19 6.96 -0.31
CA THR A 310 -10.12 6.27 0.60
C THR A 310 -10.24 6.94 1.98
N GLY A 311 -9.12 7.43 2.51
CA GLY A 311 -9.01 8.02 3.86
C GLY A 311 -9.37 9.50 3.92
N PHE A 312 -9.17 10.23 2.82
CA PHE A 312 -9.36 11.68 2.76
C PHE A 312 -10.37 12.12 1.70
N ASN A 313 -10.95 11.20 0.92
CA ASN A 313 -11.81 11.51 -0.23
C ASN A 313 -11.15 12.48 -1.21
N ALA A 314 -9.83 12.38 -1.37
CA ALA A 314 -9.02 13.26 -2.22
C ALA A 314 -8.60 12.53 -3.50
N ALA A 315 -8.33 13.25 -4.58
CA ALA A 315 -7.77 12.62 -5.78
C ALA A 315 -6.28 12.25 -5.55
N GLY A 316 -6.04 11.02 -5.09
CA GLY A 316 -4.71 10.42 -5.03
C GLY A 316 -4.29 9.88 -6.39
N MET A 317 -3.05 10.16 -6.80
CA MET A 317 -2.53 9.84 -8.14
C MET A 317 -1.06 9.45 -8.08
N THR A 318 -0.72 8.29 -8.65
CA THR A 318 0.67 7.85 -8.87
C THR A 318 1.12 8.26 -10.27
N PHE A 319 2.31 8.87 -10.38
CA PHE A 319 2.97 9.15 -11.65
C PHE A 319 4.26 8.37 -11.78
N GLU A 320 4.53 7.79 -12.94
CA GLU A 320 5.62 6.83 -13.13
C GLU A 320 6.44 7.22 -14.35
N LYS A 321 7.72 7.56 -14.14
CA LYS A 321 8.65 7.95 -15.20
C LYS A 321 9.74 6.89 -15.41
N ASN A 322 10.18 6.65 -16.64
CA ASN A 322 11.30 5.75 -16.89
C ASN A 322 12.59 6.16 -16.16
N SER A 323 13.11 5.33 -15.24
CA SER A 323 14.37 5.58 -14.53
C SER A 323 15.61 5.56 -15.42
N GLY A 324 15.51 4.89 -16.58
CA GLY A 324 16.63 4.78 -17.53
C GLY A 324 16.87 6.02 -18.39
N ASP A 325 15.98 7.01 -18.37
CA ASP A 325 16.09 8.20 -19.22
C ASP A 325 17.03 9.26 -18.62
N PRO A 326 17.62 10.14 -19.46
CA PRO A 326 18.45 11.23 -18.97
C PRO A 326 17.73 12.11 -17.94
N VAL A 327 18.42 12.51 -16.88
CA VAL A 327 17.87 13.38 -15.81
C VAL A 327 17.05 14.57 -16.33
N PRO A 328 17.50 15.35 -17.35
CA PRO A 328 16.71 16.48 -17.85
C PRO A 328 15.34 16.07 -18.41
N GLU A 329 15.26 14.89 -19.02
CA GLU A 329 14.03 14.33 -19.59
C GLU A 329 13.11 13.84 -18.47
N ARG A 330 13.64 13.06 -17.51
CA ARG A 330 12.88 12.60 -16.34
C ARG A 330 12.23 13.77 -15.59
N VAL A 331 13.02 14.79 -15.26
CA VAL A 331 12.55 15.99 -14.55
C VAL A 331 11.57 16.81 -15.40
N GLY A 332 11.80 16.92 -16.71
CA GLY A 332 10.93 17.66 -17.62
C GLY A 332 9.53 17.06 -17.77
N GLU A 333 9.45 15.73 -17.81
CA GLU A 333 8.16 15.02 -17.95
C GLU A 333 7.39 14.98 -16.63
N GLN A 334 8.06 14.74 -15.49
CA GLN A 334 7.47 14.88 -14.16
C GLN A 334 6.91 16.30 -13.95
N TYR A 335 7.71 17.31 -14.29
CA TYR A 335 7.28 18.72 -14.28
C TYR A 335 6.02 18.94 -15.13
N THR A 336 5.95 18.31 -16.29
CA THR A 336 4.81 18.43 -17.22
C THR A 336 3.53 17.85 -16.61
N ALA A 337 3.60 16.66 -16.02
CA ALA A 337 2.47 16.01 -15.36
C ALA A 337 1.98 16.82 -14.14
N ILE A 338 2.90 17.27 -13.29
CA ILE A 338 2.58 18.05 -12.09
C ILE A 338 1.88 19.36 -12.45
N TRP A 339 2.42 20.13 -13.41
CA TRP A 339 1.80 21.40 -13.82
C TRP A 339 0.45 21.23 -14.49
N ALA A 340 0.30 20.23 -15.36
CA ALA A 340 -1.00 19.95 -15.99
C ALA A 340 -2.08 19.68 -14.95
N THR A 341 -1.73 18.90 -13.93
CA THR A 341 -2.63 18.53 -12.83
C THR A 341 -2.96 19.73 -11.93
N LEU A 342 -1.95 20.52 -11.52
CA LEU A 342 -2.17 21.73 -10.71
C LEU A 342 -3.04 22.77 -11.43
N MET A 343 -2.82 23.00 -12.73
CA MET A 343 -3.64 23.91 -13.53
C MET A 343 -5.09 23.43 -13.63
N ALA A 344 -5.29 22.12 -13.83
CA ALA A 344 -6.62 21.53 -13.87
C ALA A 344 -7.35 21.64 -12.52
N ALA A 345 -6.64 21.50 -11.40
CA ALA A 345 -7.19 21.69 -10.07
C ALA A 345 -7.53 23.16 -9.79
N GLY A 346 -6.63 24.09 -10.11
CA GLY A 346 -6.85 25.53 -9.96
C GLY A 346 -8.07 26.04 -10.75
N ALA A 347 -8.35 25.43 -11.90
CA ALA A 347 -9.52 25.76 -12.72
C ALA A 347 -10.88 25.37 -12.12
N GLN A 348 -10.92 24.52 -11.09
CA GLN A 348 -12.17 24.10 -10.41
C GLN A 348 -12.66 25.13 -9.37
N ASP A 349 -11.84 26.11 -8.99
CA ASP A 349 -12.16 27.15 -8.01
C ASP A 349 -12.86 26.57 -6.74
N ARG A 350 -14.11 26.96 -6.46
CA ARG A 350 -14.87 26.55 -5.27
C ARG A 350 -15.59 25.22 -5.43
N GLN A 351 -15.66 24.70 -6.65
CA GLN A 351 -16.32 23.42 -6.93
C GLN A 351 -15.61 22.27 -6.21
N LEU A 352 -14.27 22.29 -6.18
CA LEU A 352 -13.46 21.25 -5.53
C LEU A 352 -13.84 21.05 -4.05
N LEU A 353 -13.95 22.14 -3.27
CA LEU A 353 -14.33 22.07 -1.85
C LEU A 353 -15.82 21.71 -1.64
N ALA A 354 -16.70 22.11 -2.56
CA ALA A 354 -18.12 21.79 -2.49
C ALA A 354 -18.37 20.30 -2.74
N GLU A 355 -17.74 19.74 -3.77
CA GLU A 355 -17.79 18.33 -4.11
C GLU A 355 -17.10 17.46 -3.05
N TRP A 356 -15.93 17.88 -2.55
CA TRP A 356 -15.23 17.20 -1.46
C TRP A 356 -16.10 17.03 -0.21
N ARG A 357 -16.79 18.11 0.19
CA ARG A 357 -17.79 18.02 1.28
C ARG A 357 -18.93 17.07 0.93
N GLY A 358 -19.43 17.14 -0.31
CA GLY A 358 -20.51 16.29 -0.80
C GLY A 358 -20.20 14.81 -0.59
N GLU A 359 -18.98 14.39 -0.91
CA GLU A 359 -18.51 13.01 -0.72
C GLU A 359 -18.56 12.58 0.74
N HIS A 360 -18.11 13.41 1.69
CA HIS A 360 -18.20 13.06 3.12
C HIS A 360 -19.65 12.97 3.63
N VAL A 361 -20.54 13.83 3.14
CA VAL A 361 -21.98 13.78 3.49
C VAL A 361 -22.62 12.52 2.93
N GLU A 362 -22.27 12.15 1.70
CA GLU A 362 -22.76 10.95 1.04
C GLU A 362 -22.24 9.69 1.73
N ALA A 363 -20.95 9.63 2.07
CA ALA A 363 -20.33 8.56 2.84
C ALA A 363 -21.08 8.32 4.18
N GLN A 364 -21.43 9.37 4.91
CA GLN A 364 -22.26 9.25 6.13
C GLN A 364 -23.65 8.70 5.83
N ARG A 365 -24.31 9.17 4.75
CA ARG A 365 -25.64 8.70 4.35
C ARG A 365 -25.61 7.20 4.02
N GLN A 366 -24.66 6.77 3.20
CA GLN A 366 -24.46 5.37 2.82
C GLN A 366 -24.19 4.52 4.07
N GLY A 367 -23.29 4.96 4.96
CA GLY A 367 -22.99 4.24 6.19
C GLY A 367 -24.18 4.12 7.15
N ALA A 368 -25.08 5.11 7.19
CA ALA A 368 -26.34 5.02 7.95
C ALA A 368 -27.35 4.04 7.31
N ALA A 369 -27.36 3.97 5.99
CA ALA A 369 -28.18 3.04 5.22
C ALA A 369 -27.60 1.61 5.23
N GLY A 370 -26.31 1.46 5.50
CA GLY A 370 -25.56 0.21 5.42
C GLY A 370 -25.13 -0.15 4.00
N GLU A 371 -25.06 0.84 3.11
CA GLU A 371 -24.75 0.68 1.68
C GLU A 371 -23.24 0.55 1.48
N LEU A 372 -22.84 -0.49 0.74
CA LEU A 372 -21.48 -0.69 0.23
C LEU A 372 -21.46 -0.34 -1.26
N GLU A 373 -20.35 0.20 -1.73
CA GLU A 373 -20.15 0.41 -3.16
C GLU A 373 -19.92 -0.94 -3.86
N PRO A 374 -20.48 -1.15 -5.06
CA PRO A 374 -20.25 -2.38 -5.82
C PRO A 374 -18.86 -2.37 -6.48
N ASN A 375 -18.39 -3.56 -6.83
CA ASN A 375 -17.27 -3.70 -7.76
C ASN A 375 -17.61 -3.08 -9.12
N GLN A 376 -16.64 -2.38 -9.72
CA GLN A 376 -16.73 -1.81 -11.07
C GLN A 376 -15.50 -2.19 -11.89
N LEU A 377 -15.67 -2.28 -13.21
CA LEU A 377 -14.58 -2.40 -14.17
C LEU A 377 -14.61 -1.15 -15.05
N TYR A 378 -13.49 -0.45 -15.14
CA TYR A 378 -13.37 0.81 -15.87
C TYR A 378 -12.71 0.64 -17.25
N TRP A 379 -11.80 -0.32 -17.38
CA TRP A 379 -10.95 -0.50 -18.58
C TRP A 379 -11.02 -1.92 -19.15
N ASN A 380 -11.41 -2.90 -18.31
CA ASN A 380 -11.53 -4.28 -18.73
C ASN A 380 -12.98 -4.60 -19.18
N ASP A 381 -13.14 -5.19 -20.38
CA ASP A 381 -14.40 -5.79 -20.85
C ASP A 381 -14.69 -7.17 -20.17
N GLY A 382 -13.96 -7.48 -19.10
CA GLY A 382 -14.05 -8.70 -18.32
C GLY A 382 -15.34 -8.83 -17.53
N GLU A 383 -15.46 -9.94 -16.80
CA GLU A 383 -16.59 -10.21 -15.91
C GLU A 383 -16.13 -10.10 -14.45
N ILE A 384 -16.93 -9.45 -13.62
CA ILE A 384 -16.73 -9.46 -12.17
C ILE A 384 -17.08 -10.87 -11.68
N THR A 385 -16.07 -11.65 -11.28
CA THR A 385 -16.22 -13.04 -10.82
C THR A 385 -16.53 -13.13 -9.33
N ASN A 386 -16.20 -12.09 -8.57
CA ASN A 386 -16.43 -12.01 -7.12
C ASN A 386 -17.08 -10.66 -6.77
N PRO A 387 -18.40 -10.53 -6.93
CA PRO A 387 -19.10 -9.27 -6.64
C PRO A 387 -19.15 -9.01 -5.13
N VAL A 388 -19.18 -7.72 -4.77
CA VAL A 388 -19.52 -7.30 -3.42
C VAL A 388 -20.92 -7.85 -3.08
N PRO A 389 -21.09 -8.56 -1.95
CA PRO A 389 -22.38 -9.15 -1.60
C PRO A 389 -23.42 -8.07 -1.27
N ASP A 390 -24.69 -8.35 -1.62
CA ASP A 390 -25.84 -7.50 -1.25
C ASP A 390 -26.19 -7.70 0.23
N ILE A 391 -25.39 -7.07 1.10
CA ILE A 391 -25.52 -7.08 2.55
C ILE A 391 -25.47 -5.66 3.10
N ALA A 392 -26.18 -5.44 4.22
CA ALA A 392 -26.07 -4.19 4.94
C ALA A 392 -24.91 -4.24 5.95
N VAL A 393 -24.07 -3.20 5.98
CA VAL A 393 -23.02 -3.04 7.00
C VAL A 393 -23.14 -1.65 7.63
N LYS A 394 -23.67 -1.59 8.86
CA LYS A 394 -23.89 -0.33 9.60
C LYS A 394 -22.93 -0.17 10.78
N HIS A 395 -22.41 -1.29 11.29
CA HIS A 395 -21.66 -1.32 12.53
C HIS A 395 -20.52 -2.33 12.45
N TYR A 396 -19.34 -1.91 12.90
CA TYR A 396 -18.23 -2.79 13.25
C TYR A 396 -18.02 -2.81 14.76
N PHE A 397 -17.53 -3.94 15.27
CA PHE A 397 -17.25 -4.15 16.68
C PHE A 397 -15.89 -4.80 16.89
N LEU A 398 -15.12 -4.28 17.84
CA LEU A 398 -13.86 -4.88 18.30
C LEU A 398 -13.99 -5.28 19.77
N ARG A 399 -13.81 -6.56 20.07
CA ARG A 399 -13.92 -7.08 21.42
C ARG A 399 -12.72 -6.67 22.26
N THR A 400 -12.95 -6.48 23.55
CA THR A 400 -11.94 -6.01 24.54
C THR A 400 -11.83 -6.93 25.74
N ASP A 401 -12.55 -8.05 25.72
CA ASP A 401 -12.67 -8.98 26.84
C ASP A 401 -11.63 -10.10 26.82
N ASP A 402 -10.74 -10.12 25.82
CA ASP A 402 -9.49 -10.88 25.86
C ASP A 402 -8.33 -9.96 26.30
N PRO A 403 -7.86 -10.08 27.55
CA PRO A 403 -6.75 -9.27 28.04
C PRO A 403 -5.45 -9.47 27.27
N ALA A 404 -5.23 -10.64 26.67
CA ALA A 404 -4.02 -10.94 25.89
C ALA A 404 -3.96 -10.17 24.56
N LYS A 405 -5.08 -9.55 24.15
CA LYS A 405 -5.22 -8.73 22.94
C LYS A 405 -5.32 -7.23 23.22
N SER A 406 -5.14 -6.80 24.47
CA SER A 406 -5.34 -5.39 24.87
C SER A 406 -4.46 -4.42 24.08
N ALA A 407 -3.20 -4.79 23.82
CA ALA A 407 -2.25 -3.96 23.08
C ALA A 407 -2.62 -3.84 21.59
N GLU A 408 -3.07 -4.95 20.99
CA GLU A 408 -3.56 -5.03 19.61
C GLU A 408 -4.81 -4.15 19.42
N VAL A 409 -5.80 -4.30 20.31
CA VAL A 409 -7.03 -3.51 20.25
C VAL A 409 -6.73 -2.02 20.42
N GLN A 410 -5.84 -1.65 21.35
CA GLN A 410 -5.43 -0.27 21.55
C GLN A 410 -4.70 0.29 20.31
N ARG A 411 -3.81 -0.48 19.68
CA ARG A 411 -3.08 -0.09 18.47
C ARG A 411 -4.02 0.12 17.29
N LEU A 412 -4.95 -0.81 17.04
CA LEU A 412 -5.94 -0.65 15.96
C LEU A 412 -6.86 0.54 16.23
N ALA A 413 -7.37 0.70 17.45
CA ALA A 413 -8.18 1.86 17.82
C ALA A 413 -7.42 3.19 17.65
N ARG A 414 -6.13 3.24 17.99
CA ARG A 414 -5.28 4.42 17.76
C ARG A 414 -5.12 4.72 16.28
N ARG A 415 -4.83 3.72 15.44
CA ARG A 415 -4.72 3.88 13.98
C ARG A 415 -6.00 4.43 13.37
N LEU A 416 -7.17 3.92 13.81
CA LEU A 416 -8.47 4.44 13.41
C LEU A 416 -8.66 5.91 13.82
N GLN A 417 -8.39 6.25 15.09
CA GLN A 417 -8.50 7.63 15.58
C GLN A 417 -7.53 8.59 14.85
N ARG A 418 -6.34 8.11 14.47
CA ARG A 418 -5.39 8.86 13.63
C ARG A 418 -5.75 8.90 12.14
N MET A 419 -6.92 8.42 11.77
CA MET A 419 -7.56 8.68 10.48
C MET A 419 -8.92 9.36 10.69
N ASP A 420 -9.10 9.96 11.87
CA ASP A 420 -10.29 10.70 12.30
C ASP A 420 -11.59 9.86 12.29
N VAL A 421 -11.45 8.55 12.49
CA VAL A 421 -12.59 7.64 12.66
C VAL A 421 -13.18 7.81 14.06
N ASP A 422 -14.49 8.00 14.12
CA ASP A 422 -15.27 7.99 15.36
C ASP A 422 -15.34 6.57 15.93
N VAL A 423 -14.74 6.37 17.10
CA VAL A 423 -14.76 5.11 17.85
C VAL A 423 -15.44 5.32 19.19
N TYR A 424 -16.35 4.43 19.56
CA TYR A 424 -17.09 4.47 20.81
C TYR A 424 -16.82 3.22 21.65
N ARG A 425 -17.07 3.31 22.96
CA ARG A 425 -17.02 2.18 23.89
C ARG A 425 -18.40 1.91 24.46
N LEU A 426 -18.88 0.68 24.36
CA LEU A 426 -20.14 0.26 24.96
C LEU A 426 -20.09 0.39 26.49
N THR A 427 -21.12 1.01 27.08
CA THR A 427 -21.26 1.17 28.54
C THR A 427 -22.13 0.10 29.19
N THR A 428 -22.93 -0.60 28.38
CA THR A 428 -23.75 -1.75 28.78
C THR A 428 -23.62 -2.84 27.72
N PRO A 429 -23.90 -4.11 28.04
CA PRO A 429 -24.02 -5.15 27.02
C PRO A 429 -25.04 -4.76 25.94
N LEU A 430 -24.81 -5.24 24.71
CA LEU A 430 -25.63 -4.95 23.53
C LEU A 430 -26.04 -6.25 22.86
N GLU A 431 -27.35 -6.45 22.68
CA GLU A 431 -27.87 -7.52 21.83
C GLU A 431 -27.76 -7.12 20.36
N VAL A 432 -27.18 -8.00 19.56
CA VAL A 432 -26.98 -7.81 18.11
C VAL A 432 -27.59 -9.03 17.40
N PRO A 433 -28.72 -8.87 16.70
CA PRO A 433 -29.49 -10.01 16.17
C PRO A 433 -28.85 -10.68 14.95
N ASP A 434 -28.01 -9.95 14.21
CA ASP A 434 -27.39 -10.33 12.94
C ASP A 434 -25.85 -10.21 13.03
N TYR A 435 -25.29 -10.54 14.20
CA TYR A 435 -23.85 -10.41 14.40
C TYR A 435 -23.10 -11.40 13.52
N THR A 436 -22.24 -10.89 12.65
CA THR A 436 -21.32 -11.69 11.85
C THR A 436 -19.93 -11.54 12.45
N GLU A 437 -19.50 -12.53 13.24
CA GLU A 437 -18.12 -12.60 13.72
C GLU A 437 -17.16 -12.78 12.55
N TYR A 438 -15.96 -12.23 12.66
CA TYR A 438 -14.97 -12.31 11.59
C TYR A 438 -14.72 -13.75 11.10
N GLY A 439 -15.03 -13.95 9.83
CA GLY A 439 -14.97 -15.21 9.10
C GLY A 439 -15.94 -16.29 9.61
N ARG A 440 -17.04 -15.91 10.25
CA ARG A 440 -18.11 -16.82 10.69
C ARG A 440 -19.42 -16.49 9.99
N ALA A 441 -20.32 -17.46 10.02
CA ALA A 441 -21.70 -17.23 9.63
C ALA A 441 -22.41 -16.27 10.61
N GLU A 442 -23.40 -15.54 10.10
CA GLU A 442 -24.26 -14.66 10.89
C GLU A 442 -25.02 -15.43 11.98
N GLN A 443 -25.02 -14.90 13.20
CA GLN A 443 -25.80 -15.42 14.31
C GLN A 443 -26.08 -14.33 15.37
N PRO A 444 -27.19 -14.40 16.12
CA PRO A 444 -27.42 -13.48 17.22
C PRO A 444 -26.32 -13.58 18.29
N ALA A 445 -25.88 -12.44 18.82
CA ALA A 445 -24.88 -12.39 19.87
C ALA A 445 -25.14 -11.23 20.87
N THR A 446 -24.71 -11.43 22.11
CA THR A 446 -24.63 -10.36 23.11
C THR A 446 -23.20 -9.88 23.24
N LEU A 447 -22.93 -8.65 22.82
CA LEU A 447 -21.61 -8.03 22.97
C LEU A 447 -21.47 -7.44 24.38
N PRO A 448 -20.36 -7.71 25.10
CA PRO A 448 -20.19 -7.22 26.46
C PRO A 448 -19.97 -5.70 26.49
N ALA A 449 -20.26 -5.08 27.65
CA ALA A 449 -19.80 -3.73 27.93
C ALA A 449 -18.27 -3.66 27.80
N GLY A 450 -17.74 -2.53 27.34
CA GLY A 450 -16.33 -2.35 27.05
C GLY A 450 -15.95 -2.61 25.59
N THR A 451 -16.72 -3.41 24.83
CA THR A 451 -16.57 -3.59 23.38
C THR A 451 -16.48 -2.24 22.67
N LEU A 452 -15.56 -2.11 21.72
CA LEU A 452 -15.48 -0.93 20.87
C LEU A 452 -16.52 -1.04 19.76
N TRP A 453 -17.23 0.05 19.51
CA TRP A 453 -18.24 0.18 18.47
C TRP A 453 -17.83 1.29 17.50
N ILE A 454 -17.79 0.94 16.22
CA ILE A 454 -17.43 1.83 15.12
C ILE A 454 -18.64 1.89 14.18
N PRO A 455 -19.44 2.98 14.21
CA PRO A 455 -20.56 3.14 13.30
C PRO A 455 -20.07 3.50 11.88
N MET A 456 -20.69 2.95 10.85
CA MET A 456 -20.41 3.34 9.46
C MET A 456 -20.95 4.73 9.11
N ALA A 457 -21.93 5.24 9.87
CA ALA A 457 -22.57 6.55 9.67
C ALA A 457 -21.67 7.75 10.05
N GLN A 458 -20.55 7.91 9.37
CA GLN A 458 -19.57 8.98 9.54
C GLN A 458 -18.89 9.32 8.21
N GLY A 459 -18.20 10.47 8.13
CA GLY A 459 -17.55 10.92 6.89
C GLY A 459 -16.37 10.04 6.44
N GLN A 460 -15.91 9.15 7.32
CA GLN A 460 -14.79 8.22 7.14
C GLN A 460 -15.27 6.82 6.73
N LYS A 461 -16.54 6.65 6.35
CA LYS A 461 -17.16 5.36 6.00
C LYS A 461 -16.27 4.48 5.11
N HIS A 462 -15.75 5.04 4.01
CA HIS A 462 -14.93 4.33 3.03
C HIS A 462 -13.65 3.76 3.66
N TRP A 463 -12.97 4.55 4.50
CA TRP A 463 -11.80 4.10 5.26
C TRP A 463 -12.15 3.04 6.32
N VAL A 464 -13.27 3.20 7.02
CA VAL A 464 -13.74 2.21 8.00
C VAL A 464 -14.01 0.88 7.33
N GLN A 465 -14.68 0.88 6.17
CA GLN A 465 -14.91 -0.32 5.38
C GLN A 465 -13.60 -0.97 4.95
N ALA A 466 -12.68 -0.19 4.39
CA ALA A 466 -11.39 -0.69 3.92
C ALA A 466 -10.55 -1.34 5.01
N MET A 467 -10.59 -0.81 6.24
CA MET A 467 -9.75 -1.27 7.34
C MET A 467 -10.38 -2.37 8.20
N LEU A 468 -11.71 -2.40 8.34
CA LEU A 468 -12.40 -3.30 9.28
C LEU A 468 -13.15 -4.45 8.61
N ASN A 469 -13.40 -4.39 7.31
CA ASN A 469 -14.03 -5.50 6.62
C ASN A 469 -13.09 -6.70 6.56
N GLU A 470 -13.65 -7.90 6.64
CA GLU A 470 -12.90 -9.16 6.61
C GLU A 470 -12.48 -9.59 5.20
N ASN A 471 -13.01 -8.99 4.14
CA ASN A 471 -12.70 -9.34 2.76
C ASN A 471 -12.60 -8.08 1.89
N SER A 472 -11.69 -8.08 0.92
CA SER A 472 -11.48 -6.96 0.00
C SER A 472 -12.38 -7.03 -1.24
N TYR A 473 -13.05 -8.16 -1.47
CA TYR A 473 -13.90 -8.45 -2.63
C TYR A 473 -13.20 -8.22 -3.97
N VAL A 474 -11.97 -8.73 -4.13
CA VAL A 474 -11.23 -8.62 -5.40
C VAL A 474 -12.10 -9.08 -6.58
N PRO A 475 -12.40 -8.21 -7.56
CA PRO A 475 -13.46 -8.48 -8.54
C PRO A 475 -13.11 -9.54 -9.58
N PHE A 476 -11.82 -9.69 -9.91
CA PHE A 476 -11.33 -10.64 -10.92
C PHE A 476 -9.84 -10.93 -10.68
N PRO A 477 -9.27 -11.99 -11.28
CA PRO A 477 -7.95 -12.48 -10.91
C PRO A 477 -6.80 -11.76 -11.63
N TYR A 478 -6.57 -10.49 -11.30
CA TYR A 478 -5.37 -9.74 -11.69
C TYR A 478 -4.82 -9.06 -10.45
N PHE A 479 -3.53 -9.25 -10.16
CA PHE A 479 -2.95 -8.85 -8.89
C PHE A 479 -1.63 -8.13 -9.12
N TYR A 480 -1.64 -6.84 -8.82
CA TYR A 480 -0.42 -6.06 -8.75
C TYR A 480 0.31 -6.29 -7.42
N ASP A 481 -0.42 -6.46 -6.31
CA ASP A 481 0.13 -6.71 -4.95
C ASP A 481 -0.84 -7.57 -4.12
N VAL A 482 -0.76 -7.50 -2.78
CA VAL A 482 -1.60 -8.26 -1.87
C VAL A 482 -3.08 -7.92 -1.99
N THR A 483 -3.91 -8.91 -1.68
CA THR A 483 -5.36 -8.83 -1.79
C THR A 483 -6.08 -8.79 -0.44
N ALA A 484 -5.35 -8.82 0.69
CA ALA A 484 -5.93 -8.78 2.03
C ALA A 484 -5.12 -7.93 3.01
N TRP A 485 -5.81 -7.16 3.86
CA TRP A 485 -5.18 -6.23 4.83
C TRP A 485 -6.09 -5.86 6.01
N SER A 486 -7.10 -6.68 6.31
CA SER A 486 -8.08 -6.39 7.37
C SER A 486 -7.42 -6.20 8.73
N GLY A 487 -7.55 -5.00 9.31
CA GLY A 487 -6.93 -4.60 10.58
C GLY A 487 -7.18 -5.59 11.73
N PRO A 488 -8.44 -5.99 11.98
CA PRO A 488 -8.76 -6.98 13.02
C PRO A 488 -8.11 -8.34 12.76
N LEU A 489 -8.01 -8.79 11.51
CA LEU A 489 -7.43 -10.09 11.18
C LEU A 489 -5.90 -10.05 11.36
N VAL A 490 -5.21 -9.02 10.85
CA VAL A 490 -3.74 -8.90 10.98
C VAL A 490 -3.28 -8.69 12.42
N GLU A 491 -4.10 -8.04 13.26
CA GLU A 491 -3.86 -7.92 14.70
C GLU A 491 -4.37 -9.14 15.50
N ASN A 492 -5.10 -10.06 14.85
CA ASN A 492 -5.76 -11.21 15.46
C ASN A 492 -6.66 -10.85 16.65
N ILE A 493 -7.59 -9.91 16.40
CA ILE A 493 -8.57 -9.36 17.35
C ILE A 493 -9.95 -9.96 17.05
N SER A 494 -10.64 -10.43 18.08
CA SER A 494 -12.04 -10.85 17.95
C SER A 494 -12.97 -9.66 17.71
N GLY A 495 -13.97 -9.84 16.85
CA GLY A 495 -14.85 -8.76 16.45
C GLY A 495 -15.79 -9.22 15.34
N GLY A 496 -16.45 -8.26 14.70
CA GLY A 496 -17.40 -8.56 13.64
C GLY A 496 -18.21 -7.35 13.21
N ARG A 497 -19.22 -7.60 12.38
CA ARG A 497 -20.11 -6.58 11.82
C ARG A 497 -21.59 -6.86 12.07
N SER A 498 -22.43 -5.86 11.82
CA SER A 498 -23.89 -5.95 11.83
C SER A 498 -24.49 -4.92 10.84
N GLY A 499 -25.59 -5.31 10.21
CA GLY A 499 -26.42 -4.45 9.35
C GLY A 499 -27.68 -3.92 10.04
N ALA A 500 -27.99 -4.40 11.25
CA ALA A 500 -29.18 -4.03 12.00
C ALA A 500 -29.20 -2.54 12.42
N ASP A 501 -30.40 -2.00 12.60
CA ASP A 501 -30.60 -0.67 13.18
C ASP A 501 -30.41 -0.72 14.69
N LEU A 502 -29.17 -0.50 15.15
CA LEU A 502 -28.82 -0.52 16.57
C LEU A 502 -28.83 0.89 17.18
N ARG A 503 -29.11 0.97 18.48
CA ARG A 503 -28.96 2.20 19.28
C ARG A 503 -28.12 1.93 20.54
N PRO A 504 -26.80 1.67 20.39
CA PRO A 504 -25.97 1.27 21.50
C PRO A 504 -25.86 2.38 22.56
N ARG A 505 -25.80 2.00 23.84
CA ARG A 505 -25.40 2.92 24.91
C ARG A 505 -23.89 2.96 24.99
N ALA A 506 -23.28 3.96 24.38
CA ALA A 506 -21.83 4.07 24.27
C ALA A 506 -21.34 5.48 24.62
N MET A 507 -20.04 5.59 24.90
CA MET A 507 -19.34 6.87 25.08
C MET A 507 -18.22 6.96 24.04
N PRO A 508 -17.89 8.16 23.54
CA PRO A 508 -16.70 8.34 22.70
C PRO A 508 -15.47 7.73 23.38
N LEU A 509 -14.70 6.96 22.63
CA LEU A 509 -13.45 6.40 23.11
C LEU A 509 -12.44 7.56 23.23
N PRO A 510 -11.81 7.78 24.40
CA PRO A 510 -10.73 8.74 24.52
C PRO A 510 -9.60 8.42 23.54
N GLU A 511 -8.81 9.43 23.17
CA GLU A 511 -7.61 9.22 22.34
C GLU A 511 -6.71 8.14 22.97
N GLN A 512 -6.35 7.14 22.18
CA GLN A 512 -5.50 6.05 22.63
C GLN A 512 -4.05 6.54 22.74
N PRO A 513 -3.38 6.33 23.90
CA PRO A 513 -2.04 6.85 24.08
C PRO A 513 -1.02 6.15 23.19
N GLU A 514 0.12 6.81 22.99
CA GLU A 514 1.31 6.19 22.38
C GLU A 514 1.69 4.88 23.08
N PRO A 515 2.30 3.94 22.36
CA PRO A 515 2.92 2.79 23.01
C PRO A 515 3.90 3.26 24.08
N VAL A 516 3.73 2.77 25.31
CA VAL A 516 4.77 2.98 26.33
C VAL A 516 6.00 2.18 25.90
N ALA A 517 7.17 2.82 25.94
CA ALA A 517 8.43 2.15 25.63
C ALA A 517 8.53 0.85 26.44
N ARG A 518 8.69 -0.27 25.74
CA ARG A 518 8.83 -1.58 26.38
C ARG A 518 10.13 -1.61 27.19
N PRO A 519 10.18 -2.28 28.35
CA PRO A 519 11.44 -2.53 29.03
C PRO A 519 12.31 -3.42 28.14
N VAL A 520 13.63 -3.27 28.24
CA VAL A 520 14.57 -4.21 27.61
C VAL A 520 14.27 -5.61 28.12
N VAL A 521 14.07 -6.54 27.19
CA VAL A 521 13.80 -7.93 27.51
C VAL A 521 15.13 -8.66 27.68
N ASP A 522 15.32 -9.37 28.80
CA ASP A 522 16.41 -10.34 28.93
C ASP A 522 16.11 -11.52 27.98
N ALA A 523 16.52 -11.36 26.73
CA ALA A 523 16.23 -12.26 25.63
C ALA A 523 17.48 -13.11 25.30
N PRO A 524 17.30 -14.30 24.70
CA PRO A 524 18.43 -15.07 24.17
C PRO A 524 19.25 -14.26 23.18
N ARG A 525 20.57 -14.49 23.14
CA ARG A 525 21.47 -13.79 22.21
C ARG A 525 21.08 -14.19 20.78
N THR A 526 20.42 -13.27 20.09
CA THR A 526 19.79 -13.53 18.80
C THR A 526 20.69 -13.04 17.68
N ALA A 527 20.92 -13.89 16.69
CA ALA A 527 21.53 -13.52 15.43
C ALA A 527 20.46 -13.43 14.33
N VAL A 528 20.60 -12.47 13.43
CA VAL A 528 19.84 -12.40 12.18
C VAL A 528 20.80 -12.69 11.03
N TRP A 529 20.44 -13.61 10.15
CA TRP A 529 21.17 -13.82 8.89
C TRP A 529 20.29 -13.42 7.73
N GLN A 530 20.50 -12.21 7.21
CA GLN A 530 19.91 -11.80 5.94
C GLN A 530 20.53 -12.62 4.82
N LEU A 531 19.69 -13.33 4.08
CA LEU A 531 20.12 -14.14 2.96
C LEU A 531 20.61 -13.24 1.81
N PRO A 532 21.61 -13.70 1.03
CA PRO A 532 21.90 -13.05 -0.24
C PRO A 532 20.67 -13.14 -1.15
N GLY A 533 20.49 -12.16 -2.03
CA GLY A 533 19.38 -12.16 -2.99
C GLY A 533 18.78 -10.77 -3.22
N GLY A 534 17.65 -10.75 -3.94
CA GLY A 534 16.93 -9.54 -4.33
C GLY A 534 16.01 -8.96 -3.25
N SER A 535 15.16 -8.05 -3.66
CA SER A 535 14.27 -7.20 -2.85
C SER A 535 13.59 -7.92 -1.66
N ALA A 536 13.01 -9.09 -1.89
CA ALA A 536 12.28 -9.84 -0.85
C ALA A 536 13.14 -10.26 0.36
N ALA A 537 14.44 -10.55 0.16
CA ALA A 537 15.34 -10.92 1.25
C ALA A 537 15.75 -9.70 2.08
N THR A 538 16.01 -8.58 1.41
CA THR A 538 16.30 -7.29 2.05
C THR A 538 15.12 -6.81 2.86
N GLU A 539 13.91 -6.86 2.30
CA GLU A 539 12.69 -6.39 2.94
C GLU A 539 12.32 -7.25 4.16
N SER A 540 12.27 -8.59 4.03
CA SER A 540 11.94 -9.47 5.16
C SER A 540 12.94 -9.35 6.32
N ALA A 541 14.24 -9.25 6.03
CA ALA A 541 15.25 -8.99 7.05
C ALA A 541 15.08 -7.60 7.68
N GLY A 542 14.76 -6.60 6.86
CA GLY A 542 14.45 -5.25 7.29
C GLY A 542 13.28 -5.14 8.26
N TRP A 543 12.15 -5.76 7.90
CA TRP A 543 10.97 -5.85 8.75
C TRP A 543 11.27 -6.52 10.08
N LEU A 544 12.09 -7.59 10.07
CA LEU A 544 12.51 -8.27 11.29
C LEU A 544 13.38 -7.38 12.18
N ARG A 545 14.36 -6.65 11.64
CA ARG A 545 15.22 -5.76 12.42
C ARG A 545 14.43 -4.65 13.11
N TRP A 546 13.58 -3.97 12.33
CA TRP A 546 12.67 -2.95 12.87
C TRP A 546 11.79 -3.53 13.98
N TRP A 547 11.24 -4.72 13.77
CA TRP A 547 10.38 -5.36 14.77
C TRP A 547 11.17 -5.74 16.02
N LEU A 548 12.37 -6.29 15.91
CA LEU A 548 13.24 -6.61 17.07
C LEU A 548 13.57 -5.36 17.88
N ASP A 549 13.84 -4.23 17.22
CA ASP A 549 14.05 -2.94 17.87
C ASP A 549 12.79 -2.44 18.59
N ASP A 550 11.60 -2.52 17.96
CA ASP A 550 10.31 -2.23 18.63
C ASP A 550 10.07 -3.14 19.84
N GLN A 551 10.45 -4.41 19.74
CA GLN A 551 10.37 -5.38 20.83
C GLN A 551 11.43 -5.18 21.92
N ARG A 552 12.42 -4.29 21.71
CA ARG A 552 13.58 -4.09 22.60
C ARG A 552 14.37 -5.38 22.84
N MET A 553 14.59 -6.14 21.76
CA MET A 553 15.37 -7.37 21.75
C MET A 553 16.71 -7.13 21.07
N ASP A 554 17.81 -7.36 21.81
CA ASP A 554 19.15 -7.23 21.25
C ASP A 554 19.39 -8.32 20.19
N PHE A 555 19.97 -7.92 19.05
CA PHE A 555 20.35 -8.82 17.97
C PHE A 555 21.68 -8.41 17.33
N GLY A 556 22.31 -9.36 16.63
CA GLY A 556 23.46 -9.10 15.78
C GLY A 556 23.28 -9.70 14.38
N ASP A 557 23.77 -9.01 13.35
CA ASP A 557 23.78 -9.56 11.99
C ASP A 557 24.94 -10.54 11.79
N LEU A 558 24.67 -11.63 11.08
CA LEU A 558 25.68 -12.60 10.63
C LEU A 558 25.63 -12.80 9.12
N THR A 559 26.81 -13.00 8.51
CA THR A 559 26.96 -13.47 7.13
C THR A 559 27.20 -14.98 7.07
N ALA A 560 27.05 -15.57 5.88
CA ALA A 560 27.35 -16.99 5.66
C ALA A 560 28.84 -17.32 5.96
N GLU A 561 29.76 -16.41 5.63
CA GLU A 561 31.19 -16.56 5.91
C GLU A 561 31.47 -16.54 7.42
N GLN A 562 30.79 -15.66 8.17
CA GLN A 562 30.91 -15.61 9.63
C GLN A 562 30.33 -16.87 10.29
N ILE A 563 29.23 -17.40 9.76
CA ILE A 563 28.69 -18.70 10.19
C ILE A 563 29.71 -19.82 9.94
N ALA A 564 30.31 -19.88 8.75
CA ALA A 564 31.36 -20.84 8.42
C ALA A 564 32.60 -20.70 9.31
N ALA A 565 32.91 -19.48 9.77
CA ALA A 565 33.99 -19.19 10.70
C ALA A 565 33.64 -19.50 12.19
N GLY A 566 32.42 -19.97 12.49
CA GLY A 566 32.01 -20.38 13.83
C GLY A 566 31.41 -19.27 14.70
N ALA A 567 30.96 -18.16 14.12
CA ALA A 567 30.38 -17.02 14.87
C ALA A 567 29.10 -17.37 15.66
N LEU A 568 28.42 -18.48 15.32
CA LEU A 568 27.24 -18.95 16.03
C LEU A 568 27.51 -19.36 17.49
N ALA A 569 28.76 -19.65 17.87
CA ALA A 569 29.09 -20.00 19.27
C ALA A 569 28.74 -18.89 20.29
N GLY A 570 28.64 -17.63 19.83
CA GLY A 570 28.24 -16.48 20.62
C GLY A 570 26.73 -16.25 20.72
N HIS A 571 25.90 -17.10 20.11
CA HIS A 571 24.47 -16.90 19.97
C HIS A 571 23.68 -18.12 20.41
N ASP A 572 22.46 -17.88 20.87
CA ASP A 572 21.51 -18.90 21.35
C ASP A 572 20.42 -19.16 20.29
N VAL A 573 20.08 -18.14 19.50
CA VAL A 573 19.07 -18.17 18.45
C VAL A 573 19.65 -17.61 17.16
N LEU A 574 19.34 -18.24 16.03
CA LEU A 574 19.57 -17.71 14.68
C LEU A 574 18.21 -17.60 13.99
N VAL A 575 17.84 -16.39 13.57
CA VAL A 575 16.66 -16.15 12.72
C VAL A 575 17.14 -15.93 11.28
N VAL A 576 16.55 -16.67 10.35
CA VAL A 576 16.79 -16.58 8.91
C VAL A 576 15.50 -16.08 8.25
N PRO A 577 15.41 -14.78 7.91
CA PRO A 577 14.28 -14.18 7.20
C PRO A 577 14.07 -14.79 5.81
N ASN A 578 13.00 -14.37 5.13
CA ASN A 578 12.68 -14.87 3.80
C ASN A 578 13.84 -14.66 2.81
N GLY A 579 13.99 -15.58 1.85
CA GLY A 579 15.00 -15.52 0.80
C GLY A 579 15.22 -16.90 0.15
N SER A 580 16.02 -16.94 -0.91
CA SER A 580 16.28 -18.16 -1.67
C SER A 580 17.01 -19.20 -0.80
N ASP A 581 16.39 -20.34 -0.56
CA ASP A 581 16.97 -21.46 0.17
C ASP A 581 18.17 -22.07 -0.57
N GLN A 582 18.14 -22.05 -1.90
CA GLN A 582 19.24 -22.52 -2.74
C GLN A 582 20.46 -21.59 -2.62
N GLU A 583 20.25 -20.27 -2.74
CA GLU A 583 21.35 -19.29 -2.58
C GLU A 583 21.90 -19.32 -1.16
N ALA A 584 21.04 -19.47 -0.15
CA ALA A 584 21.47 -19.65 1.24
C ALA A 584 22.34 -20.90 1.41
N PHE A 585 21.92 -22.03 0.83
CA PHE A 585 22.66 -23.29 0.90
C PHE A 585 24.02 -23.21 0.21
N ASP A 586 24.08 -22.51 -0.93
CA ASP A 586 25.32 -22.29 -1.69
C ASP A 586 26.27 -21.31 -0.97
N ALA A 587 25.73 -20.21 -0.44
CA ALA A 587 26.50 -19.20 0.30
C ALA A 587 27.18 -19.75 1.56
N LEU A 588 26.53 -20.69 2.27
CA LEU A 588 27.16 -21.36 3.43
C LEU A 588 28.39 -22.20 3.04
N GLY A 589 28.46 -22.69 1.80
CA GLY A 589 29.48 -23.67 1.40
C GLY A 589 29.46 -24.94 2.27
N GLU A 590 30.40 -25.86 2.07
CA GLU A 590 30.46 -27.09 2.89
C GLU A 590 30.69 -26.80 4.38
N GLN A 591 31.60 -25.88 4.69
CA GLN A 591 31.96 -25.55 6.06
C GLN A 591 30.83 -24.87 6.83
N GLY A 592 30.14 -23.88 6.25
CA GLY A 592 29.02 -23.20 6.90
C GLY A 592 27.82 -24.12 7.11
N ARG A 593 27.53 -25.02 6.15
CA ARG A 593 26.47 -26.03 6.30
C ARG A 593 26.77 -26.98 7.47
N ALA A 594 28.01 -27.43 7.59
CA ALA A 594 28.44 -28.25 8.73
C ALA A 594 28.34 -27.47 10.05
N ALA A 595 28.88 -26.25 10.10
CA ALA A 595 28.88 -25.40 11.29
C ALA A 595 27.46 -25.11 11.80
N LEU A 596 26.54 -24.73 10.90
CA LEU A 596 25.14 -24.48 11.25
C LEU A 596 24.46 -25.76 11.76
N THR A 597 24.63 -26.88 11.05
CA THR A 597 24.02 -28.16 11.43
C THR A 597 24.53 -28.65 12.80
N GLU A 598 25.83 -28.54 13.04
CA GLU A 598 26.45 -28.92 14.33
C GLU A 598 26.03 -27.99 15.46
N TRP A 599 25.94 -26.67 15.21
CA TRP A 599 25.49 -25.71 16.21
C TRP A 599 24.03 -25.96 16.63
N VAL A 600 23.12 -26.17 15.67
CA VAL A 600 21.72 -26.53 15.96
C VAL A 600 21.70 -27.83 16.76
N ARG A 601 22.34 -28.90 16.28
CA ARG A 601 22.37 -30.19 16.98
C ARG A 601 23.02 -30.13 18.36
N GLY A 602 23.93 -29.18 18.56
CA GLY A 602 24.64 -28.91 19.81
C GLY A 602 23.88 -28.06 20.82
N GLY A 603 22.67 -27.58 20.49
CA GLY A 603 21.83 -26.83 21.41
C GLY A 603 21.40 -25.45 20.92
N GLY A 604 21.75 -25.02 19.72
CA GLY A 604 21.24 -23.79 19.12
C GLY A 604 19.77 -23.87 18.70
N THR A 605 19.10 -22.73 18.58
CA THR A 605 17.75 -22.62 18.03
C THR A 605 17.80 -21.97 16.64
N LEU A 606 17.37 -22.70 15.60
CA LEU A 606 17.17 -22.14 14.24
C LEU A 606 15.69 -21.77 14.07
N ILE A 607 15.43 -20.53 13.68
CA ILE A 607 14.12 -20.05 13.24
C ILE A 607 14.25 -19.63 11.78
N ALA A 608 13.41 -20.17 10.90
CA ALA A 608 13.42 -19.82 9.49
C ALA A 608 12.02 -19.41 9.03
N LEU A 609 11.98 -18.40 8.16
CA LEU A 609 10.74 -17.77 7.69
C LEU A 609 10.51 -18.07 6.20
N ARG A 610 9.26 -18.37 5.83
CA ARG A 610 8.83 -18.54 4.44
C ARG A 610 9.74 -19.48 3.65
N ASP A 611 10.39 -19.02 2.56
CA ASP A 611 11.20 -19.89 1.71
C ASP A 611 12.51 -20.31 2.37
N ALA A 612 13.05 -19.51 3.29
CA ALA A 612 14.23 -19.88 4.06
C ALA A 612 13.98 -21.13 4.93
N SER A 613 12.73 -21.44 5.28
CA SER A 613 12.36 -22.67 5.99
C SER A 613 12.79 -23.94 5.24
N ARG A 614 12.86 -23.89 3.90
CA ARG A 614 13.31 -25.01 3.06
C ARG A 614 14.78 -25.36 3.29
N LEU A 615 15.59 -24.41 3.78
CA LEU A 615 16.99 -24.66 4.14
C LEU A 615 17.13 -25.74 5.22
N ALA A 616 16.22 -25.78 6.21
CA ALA A 616 16.25 -26.81 7.26
C ALA A 616 16.05 -28.23 6.68
N VAL A 617 15.22 -28.37 5.64
CA VAL A 617 15.02 -29.64 4.92
C VAL A 617 16.30 -30.03 4.19
N ARG A 618 16.95 -29.09 3.48
CA ARG A 618 18.23 -29.33 2.77
C ARG A 618 19.35 -29.78 3.71
N LEU A 619 19.37 -29.26 4.93
CA LEU A 619 20.37 -29.59 5.95
C LEU A 619 20.03 -30.86 6.74
N GLY A 620 18.84 -31.45 6.54
CA GLY A 620 18.38 -32.61 7.31
C GLY A 620 18.21 -32.28 8.80
N LEU A 621 17.69 -31.08 9.08
CA LEU A 621 17.43 -30.55 10.42
C LEU A 621 15.96 -30.68 10.86
N THR A 622 15.06 -31.08 9.96
CA THR A 622 13.62 -31.25 10.23
C THR A 622 13.07 -32.53 9.61
N SER A 623 11.98 -33.05 10.16
CA SER A 623 11.19 -34.13 9.54
C SER A 623 10.12 -33.61 8.57
N ALA A 624 9.84 -32.31 8.60
CA ALA A 624 8.85 -31.66 7.74
C ALA A 624 9.21 -31.80 6.26
N THR A 625 8.17 -31.83 5.44
CA THR A 625 8.27 -31.88 3.98
C THR A 625 7.44 -30.76 3.37
N TYR A 626 7.72 -30.43 2.12
CA TYR A 626 6.96 -29.43 1.40
C TYR A 626 6.72 -29.83 -0.05
N ALA A 627 5.70 -29.23 -0.66
CA ALA A 627 5.44 -29.28 -2.10
C ALA A 627 5.33 -27.85 -2.64
N GLU A 628 5.69 -27.69 -3.92
CA GLU A 628 5.44 -26.44 -4.64
C GLU A 628 3.93 -26.17 -4.73
N PRO A 629 3.49 -24.92 -4.53
CA PRO A 629 2.07 -24.61 -4.55
C PRO A 629 1.47 -24.75 -5.94
N THR A 630 0.25 -25.27 -5.99
CA THR A 630 -0.61 -25.25 -7.18
C THR A 630 -1.67 -24.15 -7.12
N SER A 631 -1.93 -23.60 -5.93
CA SER A 631 -2.83 -22.46 -5.72
C SER A 631 -2.32 -21.17 -6.35
N ASP A 632 -3.21 -20.21 -6.50
CA ASP A 632 -2.93 -18.84 -6.90
C ASP A 632 -3.37 -17.89 -5.79
N ILE A 633 -2.40 -17.41 -4.99
CA ILE A 633 -2.64 -16.66 -3.76
C ILE A 633 -1.62 -15.51 -3.67
N PRO A 634 -1.97 -14.30 -4.12
CA PRO A 634 -1.07 -13.15 -4.25
C PRO A 634 -0.84 -12.36 -2.96
N GLY A 635 -1.20 -12.92 -1.81
CA GLY A 635 -1.26 -12.19 -0.54
C GLY A 635 -2.69 -12.18 -0.02
N ALA A 636 -3.06 -13.26 0.66
CA ALA A 636 -4.36 -13.45 1.31
C ALA A 636 -4.17 -13.76 2.79
N LEU A 637 -5.15 -13.42 3.62
CA LEU A 637 -5.14 -13.83 5.02
C LEU A 637 -5.95 -15.12 5.17
N ILE A 638 -5.26 -16.21 5.53
CA ILE A 638 -5.87 -17.53 5.72
C ILE A 638 -5.84 -17.87 7.21
N ARG A 639 -7.01 -18.26 7.75
CA ARG A 639 -7.08 -18.65 9.15
C ARG A 639 -6.34 -19.96 9.38
N MET A 640 -5.56 -20.00 10.45
CA MET A 640 -4.93 -21.21 10.97
C MET A 640 -5.39 -21.47 12.40
N GLN A 641 -5.47 -22.74 12.76
CA GLN A 641 -5.65 -23.23 14.12
C GLN A 641 -4.29 -23.33 14.80
N VAL A 642 -4.21 -22.94 16.07
CA VAL A 642 -2.97 -22.90 16.86
C VAL A 642 -3.10 -23.88 18.03
N ASP A 643 -2.14 -24.80 18.15
CA ASP A 643 -2.07 -25.75 19.26
C ASP A 643 -1.79 -25.01 20.59
N GLN A 644 -2.79 -25.00 21.46
CA GLN A 644 -2.73 -24.29 22.74
C GLN A 644 -1.84 -24.97 23.79
N ASP A 645 -1.43 -26.22 23.57
CA ASP A 645 -0.47 -26.90 24.44
C ASP A 645 0.98 -26.52 24.10
N SER A 646 1.21 -25.88 22.95
CA SER A 646 2.52 -25.40 22.54
C SER A 646 2.91 -24.11 23.27
N PRO A 647 4.18 -23.98 23.73
CA PRO A 647 4.70 -22.71 24.23
C PRO A 647 4.63 -21.55 23.22
N LEU A 648 4.54 -21.84 21.91
CA LEU A 648 4.41 -20.78 20.91
C LEU A 648 3.05 -20.09 20.96
N ALA A 649 2.00 -20.76 21.46
CA ALA A 649 0.64 -20.24 21.46
C ALA A 649 0.37 -19.18 22.55
N GLU A 650 1.32 -18.93 23.45
CA GLU A 650 1.15 -18.00 24.57
C GLU A 650 0.70 -16.60 24.09
N GLY A 651 -0.51 -16.20 24.48
CA GLY A 651 -1.10 -14.90 24.11
C GLY A 651 -1.53 -14.75 22.64
N VAL A 652 -1.47 -15.84 21.86
CA VAL A 652 -1.93 -15.88 20.46
C VAL A 652 -3.42 -16.22 20.37
N GLY A 653 -3.90 -17.14 21.20
CA GLY A 653 -5.27 -17.65 21.13
C GLY A 653 -5.41 -18.86 20.19
N PRO A 654 -6.61 -19.44 20.08
CA PRO A 654 -6.86 -20.71 19.38
C PRO A 654 -6.70 -20.62 17.86
N THR A 655 -6.76 -19.41 17.30
CA THR A 655 -6.59 -19.16 15.87
C THR A 655 -5.70 -17.94 15.64
N ALA A 656 -5.14 -17.86 14.44
CA ALA A 656 -4.43 -16.70 13.92
C ALA A 656 -4.57 -16.64 12.40
N TRP A 657 -4.07 -15.58 11.78
CA TRP A 657 -4.22 -15.31 10.35
C TRP A 657 -2.85 -15.25 9.68
N ALA A 658 -2.52 -16.25 8.88
CA ALA A 658 -1.30 -16.27 8.10
C ALA A 658 -1.47 -15.40 6.85
N MET A 659 -0.55 -14.46 6.63
CA MET A 659 -0.39 -13.81 5.32
C MET A 659 0.27 -14.82 4.39
N TYR A 660 -0.46 -15.25 3.37
CA TYR A 660 -0.04 -16.26 2.40
C TYR A 660 0.10 -15.62 1.02
N GLU A 661 1.30 -15.63 0.47
CA GLU A 661 1.75 -15.13 -0.82
C GLU A 661 2.56 -16.23 -1.55
N TYR A 662 1.86 -17.13 -2.25
CA TYR A 662 2.47 -18.18 -3.08
C TYR A 662 3.50 -19.10 -2.38
N GLU A 663 3.40 -19.33 -1.07
CA GLU A 663 4.38 -20.15 -0.35
C GLU A 663 4.26 -21.65 -0.66
N ALA A 664 5.30 -22.40 -0.28
CA ALA A 664 5.28 -23.85 -0.29
C ALA A 664 4.22 -24.44 0.67
N VAL A 665 3.66 -25.58 0.27
CA VAL A 665 2.66 -26.32 1.05
C VAL A 665 3.39 -27.29 1.99
N TRP A 666 3.42 -26.99 3.29
CA TRP A 666 4.14 -27.75 4.29
C TRP A 666 3.32 -28.92 4.87
N SER A 667 4.01 -29.99 5.27
CA SER A 667 3.43 -31.13 5.98
C SER A 667 4.44 -31.68 6.98
N ALA A 668 4.03 -31.78 8.23
CA ALA A 668 4.81 -32.34 9.33
C ALA A 668 3.98 -33.38 10.11
N PRO A 669 4.61 -34.22 10.95
CA PRO A 669 3.88 -34.99 11.97
C PRO A 669 3.00 -34.07 12.83
N GLU A 670 1.88 -34.60 13.33
CA GLU A 670 0.91 -33.84 14.12
C GLU A 670 1.57 -33.22 15.35
N GLU A 671 2.40 -33.99 16.04
CA GLU A 671 3.16 -33.57 17.21
C GLU A 671 4.17 -32.44 16.92
N SER A 672 4.59 -32.26 15.66
CA SER A 672 5.50 -31.19 15.22
C SER A 672 4.75 -29.95 14.73
N SER A 673 3.44 -30.05 14.50
CA SER A 673 2.63 -29.04 13.83
C SER A 673 1.95 -28.12 14.84
N VAL A 674 2.60 -27.02 15.20
CA VAL A 674 2.10 -26.05 16.21
C VAL A 674 0.96 -25.18 15.68
N ALA A 675 0.95 -24.92 14.38
CA ALA A 675 -0.21 -24.31 13.73
C ALA A 675 -0.48 -25.03 12.41
N ALA A 676 -1.76 -25.23 12.12
CA ALA A 676 -2.21 -25.89 10.91
C ALA A 676 -3.40 -25.15 10.30
N PHE A 677 -3.51 -25.21 8.99
CA PHE A 677 -4.71 -24.76 8.30
C PHE A 677 -5.86 -25.73 8.60
N PRO A 678 -7.10 -25.23 8.80
CA PRO A 678 -8.27 -26.06 9.08
C PRO A 678 -8.45 -27.18 8.04
N ALA A 679 -8.95 -28.32 8.48
CA ALA A 679 -9.24 -29.45 7.60
C ALA A 679 -10.43 -29.16 6.67
N GLU A 680 -10.58 -29.96 5.61
CA GLU A 680 -11.73 -29.85 4.71
C GLU A 680 -13.04 -30.00 5.50
N GLY A 681 -13.95 -29.03 5.35
CA GLY A 681 -15.23 -28.99 6.05
C GLY A 681 -15.19 -28.48 7.50
N ASP A 682 -14.01 -28.09 8.00
CA ASP A 682 -13.88 -27.42 9.30
C ASP A 682 -14.51 -26.00 9.23
N PRO A 683 -15.38 -25.61 10.17
CA PRO A 683 -16.00 -24.28 10.21
C PRO A 683 -15.02 -23.12 10.42
N ASP A 684 -13.76 -23.40 10.78
CA ASP A 684 -12.69 -22.40 10.90
C ASP A 684 -12.05 -22.05 9.55
N TRP A 685 -12.29 -22.84 8.49
CA TRP A 685 -11.74 -22.54 7.17
C TRP A 685 -12.31 -21.23 6.62
N TYR A 686 -11.44 -20.25 6.40
CA TYR A 686 -11.79 -18.97 5.81
C TYR A 686 -10.58 -18.30 5.19
N VAL A 687 -10.82 -17.64 4.07
CA VAL A 687 -9.84 -16.85 3.34
C VAL A 687 -10.38 -15.43 3.15
N SER A 688 -9.55 -14.46 3.52
CA SER A 688 -9.72 -13.04 3.20
C SER A 688 -8.84 -12.69 2.00
N GLY A 689 -9.41 -11.99 1.03
CA GLY A 689 -8.74 -11.68 -0.24
C GLY A 689 -8.97 -12.76 -1.31
N PHE A 690 -8.11 -12.77 -2.32
CA PHE A 690 -8.17 -13.74 -3.41
C PHE A 690 -7.29 -14.95 -3.13
N ALA A 691 -7.83 -16.16 -3.30
CA ALA A 691 -7.05 -17.39 -3.14
C ALA A 691 -7.65 -18.57 -3.92
N GLU A 692 -7.34 -18.68 -5.21
CA GLU A 692 -7.79 -19.81 -6.02
C GLU A 692 -6.97 -21.07 -5.72
N GLY A 693 -7.63 -22.20 -5.46
CA GLY A 693 -6.96 -23.47 -5.14
C GLY A 693 -6.39 -23.55 -3.73
N ALA A 694 -6.78 -22.65 -2.82
CA ALA A 694 -6.35 -22.65 -1.42
C ALA A 694 -6.70 -23.95 -0.67
N GLU A 695 -7.67 -24.72 -1.17
CA GLU A 695 -8.09 -26.03 -0.63
C GLU A 695 -6.94 -27.04 -0.54
N GLN A 696 -5.86 -26.85 -1.32
CA GLN A 696 -4.64 -27.66 -1.18
C GLN A 696 -4.01 -27.57 0.23
N LEU A 697 -4.33 -26.50 0.97
CA LEU A 697 -3.86 -26.24 2.33
C LEU A 697 -4.69 -26.94 3.40
N HIS A 698 -5.82 -27.58 3.07
CA HIS A 698 -6.65 -28.24 4.08
C HIS A 698 -5.84 -29.24 4.93
N GLY A 699 -5.83 -29.02 6.25
CA GLY A 699 -5.09 -29.84 7.22
C GLY A 699 -3.57 -29.78 7.08
N LYS A 700 -3.02 -28.82 6.33
CA LYS A 700 -1.57 -28.64 6.15
C LYS A 700 -0.95 -27.84 7.28
N THR A 701 0.32 -28.10 7.52
CA THR A 701 1.09 -27.42 8.58
C THR A 701 1.43 -26.00 8.15
N ALA A 702 1.23 -25.03 9.03
CA ALA A 702 1.64 -23.64 8.85
C ALA A 702 2.91 -23.31 9.65
N VAL A 703 3.06 -23.90 10.85
CA VAL A 703 4.23 -23.71 11.73
C VAL A 703 4.71 -25.05 12.27
N VAL A 704 6.01 -25.32 12.13
CA VAL A 704 6.69 -26.52 12.62
C VAL A 704 7.55 -26.17 13.83
N ASP A 705 7.57 -27.01 14.86
CA ASP A 705 8.47 -26.91 16.02
C ASP A 705 9.03 -28.29 16.39
N GLU A 706 10.33 -28.48 16.19
CA GLU A 706 10.99 -29.78 16.36
C GLU A 706 12.29 -29.67 17.16
N ALA A 707 12.62 -30.76 17.86
CA ALA A 707 13.95 -30.95 18.41
C ALA A 707 14.91 -31.48 17.35
N ALA A 708 16.09 -30.87 17.27
CA ALA A 708 17.17 -31.31 16.38
C ALA A 708 18.44 -31.50 17.20
N GLY A 709 18.81 -32.75 17.47
CA GLY A 709 19.85 -33.07 18.45
C GLY A 709 19.44 -32.59 19.84
N SER A 710 20.23 -31.72 20.46
CA SER A 710 19.89 -31.01 21.70
C SER A 710 19.33 -29.60 21.48
N GLY A 711 19.23 -29.15 20.23
CA GLY A 711 18.68 -27.84 19.86
C GLY A 711 17.26 -27.90 19.35
N ARG A 712 16.83 -26.83 18.69
CA ARG A 712 15.45 -26.62 18.24
C ARG A 712 15.42 -26.04 16.83
N VAL A 713 14.42 -26.43 16.05
CA VAL A 713 14.13 -25.86 14.73
C VAL A 713 12.66 -25.43 14.72
N VAL A 714 12.41 -24.15 14.45
CA VAL A 714 11.06 -23.61 14.25
C VAL A 714 10.96 -23.08 12.83
N LEU A 715 10.01 -23.59 12.06
CA LEU A 715 9.81 -23.20 10.66
C LEU A 715 8.45 -22.55 10.50
N PHE A 716 8.44 -21.35 9.94
CA PHE A 716 7.21 -20.70 9.50
C PHE A 716 7.07 -20.93 8.01
N GLY A 717 5.94 -21.51 7.59
CA GLY A 717 5.61 -21.69 6.17
C GLY A 717 5.29 -20.38 5.44
N PHE A 718 5.20 -19.28 6.17
CA PHE A 718 4.92 -17.91 5.76
C PHE A 718 5.85 -16.94 6.51
N ASP A 719 5.78 -15.63 6.24
CA ASP A 719 6.46 -14.63 7.07
C ASP A 719 5.54 -14.17 8.22
N PRO A 720 5.82 -14.52 9.50
CA PRO A 720 4.97 -14.12 10.62
C PRO A 720 5.05 -12.62 10.94
N ASN A 721 5.99 -11.88 10.36
CA ASN A 721 6.14 -10.44 10.51
C ASN A 721 6.08 -9.72 9.16
N TYR A 722 5.28 -10.25 8.21
CA TYR A 722 5.13 -9.70 6.87
C TYR A 722 4.85 -8.19 6.92
N ARG A 723 5.73 -7.41 6.26
CA ARG A 723 5.74 -5.93 6.23
C ARG A 723 5.58 -5.26 7.62
N ALA A 724 5.91 -5.99 8.68
CA ALA A 724 5.75 -5.60 10.08
C ALA A 724 4.33 -5.16 10.52
N PHE A 725 3.28 -5.56 9.80
CA PHE A 725 1.89 -5.28 10.20
C PHE A 725 1.10 -6.49 10.68
N THR A 726 1.61 -7.72 10.51
CA THR A 726 0.97 -8.96 10.97
C THR A 726 1.23 -9.25 12.45
N ASN A 727 0.87 -8.30 13.32
CA ASN A 727 1.12 -8.37 14.77
C ASN A 727 0.54 -9.64 15.43
N GLY A 728 -0.57 -10.16 14.89
CA GLY A 728 -1.20 -11.38 15.38
C GLY A 728 -0.28 -12.60 15.31
N THR A 729 0.43 -12.79 14.18
CA THR A 729 1.36 -13.90 13.96
C THR A 729 2.78 -13.58 14.45
N ALA A 730 3.17 -12.31 14.53
CA ALA A 730 4.47 -11.91 15.07
C ALA A 730 4.66 -12.33 16.55
N LYS A 731 3.57 -12.54 17.30
CA LYS A 731 3.61 -13.16 18.64
C LYS A 731 4.16 -14.59 18.64
N LEU A 732 3.83 -15.40 17.63
CA LEU A 732 4.39 -16.75 17.47
C LEU A 732 5.91 -16.67 17.28
N LEU A 733 6.39 -15.72 16.46
CA LEU A 733 7.82 -15.48 16.26
C LEU A 733 8.51 -15.09 17.56
N ARG A 734 7.93 -14.15 18.33
CA ARG A 734 8.43 -13.78 19.66
C ARG A 734 8.58 -14.99 20.57
N ASN A 735 7.53 -15.81 20.66
CA ASN A 735 7.51 -16.99 21.52
C ASN A 735 8.49 -18.07 21.03
N ALA A 736 8.79 -18.14 19.73
CA ALA A 736 9.82 -19.05 19.20
C ALA A 736 11.23 -18.65 19.66
N MET A 737 11.48 -17.35 19.80
CA MET A 737 12.76 -16.83 20.29
C MET A 737 12.88 -16.92 21.81
N THR A 738 11.86 -16.49 22.55
CA THR A 738 11.96 -16.30 24.01
C THR A 738 11.29 -17.40 24.84
N GLY A 739 10.40 -18.17 24.23
CA GLY A 739 9.62 -19.20 24.93
C GLY A 739 10.44 -20.44 25.29
N PRO A 740 9.99 -21.23 26.27
CA PRO A 740 10.65 -22.46 26.64
C PRO A 740 10.62 -23.48 25.49
N ARG A 741 11.60 -24.38 25.46
CA ARG A 741 11.57 -25.53 24.56
C ARG A 741 10.43 -26.48 24.99
N PRO A 742 9.68 -27.07 24.05
CA PRO A 742 8.66 -28.05 24.40
C PRO A 742 9.31 -29.24 25.12
N ALA A 743 8.75 -29.67 26.25
CA ALA A 743 9.34 -30.75 27.07
C ALA A 743 9.41 -32.10 26.33
N ASN A 744 8.52 -32.31 25.36
CA ASN A 744 8.45 -33.51 24.51
C ASN A 744 8.49 -33.13 23.03
N ALA A 745 9.31 -32.14 22.64
CA ALA A 745 9.45 -31.76 21.24
C ALA A 745 9.78 -32.99 20.38
N PRO A 746 9.06 -33.23 19.27
CA PRO A 746 9.32 -34.36 18.40
C PRO A 746 10.73 -34.25 17.84
N GLN A 747 11.45 -35.37 17.85
CA GLN A 747 12.79 -35.39 17.28
C GLN A 747 12.70 -35.39 15.76
N ALA A 748 13.40 -34.46 15.12
CA ALA A 748 13.61 -34.48 13.68
C ALA A 748 14.17 -35.85 13.25
N ALA A 749 13.38 -36.62 12.50
CA ALA A 749 13.82 -37.89 11.94
C ALA A 749 14.73 -37.60 10.73
N ALA A 750 15.97 -38.06 10.78
CA ALA A 750 16.95 -37.87 9.71
C ALA A 750 16.52 -38.61 8.43
N ALA A 751 15.77 -37.94 7.56
CA ALA A 751 15.56 -38.37 6.19
C ALA A 751 15.98 -37.22 5.28
N VAL A 752 17.22 -37.28 4.77
CA VAL A 752 17.62 -36.48 3.62
C VAL A 752 16.78 -36.99 2.44
N ARG A 753 15.65 -36.34 2.20
CA ARG A 753 14.76 -36.64 1.06
C ARG A 753 15.17 -35.76 -0.10
N ALA A 754 14.87 -36.22 -1.32
CA ALA A 754 15.10 -35.42 -2.52
C ALA A 754 14.37 -34.08 -2.36
N VAL A 755 15.14 -33.01 -2.29
CA VAL A 755 14.62 -31.64 -2.24
C VAL A 755 14.22 -31.30 -3.67
N PRO A 756 12.95 -30.91 -3.93
CA PRO A 756 12.57 -30.36 -5.22
C PRO A 756 13.52 -29.20 -5.58
N THR A 757 13.90 -29.05 -6.86
CA THR A 757 14.63 -27.86 -7.32
C THR A 757 13.86 -26.62 -6.88
N ALA A 758 14.53 -25.73 -6.14
CA ALA A 758 13.88 -24.54 -5.56
C ALA A 758 13.34 -23.63 -6.66
N ALA A 759 12.21 -22.99 -6.36
CA ALA A 759 11.79 -21.82 -7.10
C ALA A 759 12.72 -20.64 -6.75
N THR A 760 13.23 -19.94 -7.77
CA THR A 760 13.86 -18.63 -7.63
C THR A 760 12.82 -17.64 -7.06
N PRO A 761 13.13 -16.82 -6.05
CA PRO A 761 12.30 -15.68 -5.66
C PRO A 761 12.13 -14.67 -6.81
N GLY A 762 11.11 -13.81 -6.76
CA GLY A 762 10.92 -12.74 -7.75
C GLY A 762 10.43 -13.21 -9.11
N ARG A 763 9.44 -14.10 -9.15
CA ARG A 763 8.89 -14.64 -10.41
C ARG A 763 7.60 -13.95 -10.80
N LEU A 764 7.55 -13.49 -12.05
CA LEU A 764 6.29 -13.15 -12.71
C LEU A 764 5.52 -14.44 -12.97
N ILE A 765 4.33 -14.56 -12.37
CA ILE A 765 3.45 -15.72 -12.55
C ILE A 765 2.39 -15.35 -13.57
N LEU A 766 2.36 -16.11 -14.68
CA LEU A 766 1.35 -15.99 -15.72
C LEU A 766 0.56 -17.29 -15.77
N SER A 767 -0.66 -17.26 -15.28
CA SER A 767 -1.59 -18.39 -15.25
C SER A 767 -2.62 -18.18 -16.36
N VAL A 768 -2.64 -19.08 -17.36
CA VAL A 768 -3.54 -18.96 -18.52
C VAL A 768 -4.21 -20.29 -18.86
N ARG A 769 -5.33 -20.23 -19.59
CA ARG A 769 -5.98 -21.42 -20.14
C ARG A 769 -5.07 -22.06 -21.22
N PRO A 770 -5.13 -23.39 -21.41
CA PRO A 770 -4.31 -24.09 -22.40
C PRO A 770 -4.41 -23.53 -23.83
N ALA A 771 -5.52 -22.89 -24.19
CA ALA A 771 -5.76 -22.31 -25.51
C ALA A 771 -4.76 -21.22 -25.91
N VAL A 772 -4.23 -20.44 -24.94
CA VAL A 772 -3.31 -19.32 -25.21
C VAL A 772 -1.88 -19.59 -24.73
N ALA A 773 -1.62 -20.75 -24.11
CA ALA A 773 -0.33 -21.09 -23.52
C ALA A 773 0.85 -20.99 -24.50
N ASP A 774 0.68 -21.44 -25.75
CA ASP A 774 1.75 -21.38 -26.75
C ASP A 774 2.00 -19.93 -27.24
N GLN A 775 1.03 -19.03 -27.10
CA GLN A 775 1.22 -17.60 -27.37
C GLN A 775 2.03 -16.95 -26.24
N VAL A 776 1.67 -17.23 -24.98
CA VAL A 776 2.41 -16.75 -23.80
C VAL A 776 3.86 -17.23 -23.82
N GLN A 777 4.09 -18.52 -24.13
CA GLN A 777 5.44 -19.07 -24.25
C GLN A 777 6.30 -18.34 -25.29
N ARG A 778 5.68 -17.90 -26.40
CA ARG A 778 6.37 -17.11 -27.43
C ARG A 778 6.69 -15.70 -26.94
N LEU A 779 5.75 -15.02 -26.28
CA LEU A 779 5.97 -13.68 -25.71
C LEU A 779 7.13 -13.68 -24.70
N ILE A 780 7.25 -14.73 -23.88
CA ILE A 780 8.39 -14.93 -22.95
C ILE A 780 9.68 -15.12 -23.76
N GLY A 781 9.67 -15.99 -24.77
CA GLY A 781 10.86 -16.29 -25.58
C GLY A 781 11.36 -15.11 -26.43
N GLU A 782 10.48 -14.24 -26.91
CA GLU A 782 10.82 -13.01 -27.65
C GLU A 782 11.68 -12.03 -26.83
N ARG A 783 11.65 -12.16 -25.51
CA ARG A 783 12.43 -11.35 -24.56
C ARG A 783 13.75 -12.01 -24.13
N GLY A 784 14.06 -13.19 -24.67
CA GLY A 784 15.20 -13.98 -24.25
C GLY A 784 15.06 -14.59 -22.85
N ALA A 785 13.86 -14.57 -22.27
CA ALA A 785 13.59 -15.13 -20.96
C ALA A 785 13.21 -16.61 -21.04
N SER A 786 13.41 -17.34 -19.94
CA SER A 786 12.89 -18.69 -19.73
C SER A 786 11.87 -18.69 -18.59
N ALA A 787 10.93 -19.62 -18.65
CA ALA A 787 9.97 -19.85 -17.58
C ALA A 787 9.94 -21.32 -17.19
N GLU A 788 9.78 -21.58 -15.89
CA GLU A 788 9.30 -22.88 -15.42
C GLU A 788 7.82 -22.99 -15.83
N VAL A 789 7.45 -24.09 -16.50
CA VAL A 789 6.09 -24.29 -16.99
C VAL A 789 5.44 -25.48 -16.30
N VAL A 790 4.34 -25.22 -15.60
CA VAL A 790 3.48 -26.24 -15.01
C VAL A 790 2.23 -26.38 -15.88
N ARG A 791 2.02 -27.57 -16.46
CA ARG A 791 0.87 -27.85 -17.34
C ARG A 791 -0.15 -28.73 -16.63
N GLY A 792 -1.36 -28.20 -16.46
CA GLY A 792 -2.56 -28.93 -16.06
C GLY A 792 -3.58 -29.03 -17.19
N PRO A 793 -4.67 -29.80 -16.99
CA PRO A 793 -5.73 -29.95 -17.99
C PRO A 793 -6.54 -28.68 -18.23
N GLU A 794 -6.67 -27.81 -17.21
CA GLU A 794 -7.47 -26.58 -17.27
C GLU A 794 -6.64 -25.29 -17.18
N LEU A 795 -5.36 -25.41 -16.80
CA LEU A 795 -4.46 -24.30 -16.49
C LEU A 795 -3.05 -24.59 -16.98
N VAL A 796 -2.38 -23.60 -17.56
CA VAL A 796 -0.94 -23.59 -17.79
C VAL A 796 -0.34 -22.40 -17.06
N ARG A 797 0.63 -22.66 -16.18
CA ARG A 797 1.31 -21.63 -15.40
C ARG A 797 2.74 -21.48 -15.87
N PHE A 798 3.13 -20.25 -16.17
CA PHE A 798 4.50 -19.84 -16.44
C PHE A 798 5.01 -19.10 -15.21
N LYS A 799 6.14 -19.55 -14.66
CA LYS A 799 6.87 -18.81 -13.64
C LYS A 799 8.14 -18.25 -14.29
N VAL A 800 8.09 -16.98 -14.64
CA VAL A 800 9.16 -16.27 -15.37
C VAL A 800 10.14 -15.70 -14.35
N ASP A 801 11.41 -16.05 -14.47
CA ASP A 801 12.47 -15.54 -13.60
C ASP A 801 12.84 -14.11 -14.00
N LEU A 802 12.73 -13.15 -13.06
CA LEU A 802 13.10 -11.75 -13.27
C LEU A 802 14.51 -11.41 -12.75
N GLY A 803 15.30 -12.42 -12.34
CA GLY A 803 16.67 -12.21 -11.88
C GLY A 803 16.77 -11.44 -10.57
N GLY A 804 15.76 -11.55 -9.69
CA GLY A 804 15.71 -10.91 -8.38
C GLY A 804 15.22 -9.45 -8.38
N LEU A 805 14.87 -8.89 -9.54
CA LEU A 805 14.20 -7.60 -9.67
C LEU A 805 12.69 -7.75 -9.47
N SER A 806 12.04 -6.72 -8.91
CA SER A 806 10.58 -6.59 -8.94
C SER A 806 10.08 -6.34 -10.36
N ALA A 807 8.77 -6.44 -10.57
CA ALA A 807 8.16 -6.07 -11.85
C ALA A 807 8.38 -4.60 -12.22
N ASP A 808 8.57 -3.72 -11.23
CA ASP A 808 8.78 -2.27 -11.39
C ASP A 808 10.21 -1.97 -11.82
N GLU A 809 11.16 -2.67 -11.22
CA GLU A 809 12.59 -2.58 -11.51
C GLU A 809 12.93 -3.26 -12.86
N HIS A 810 12.09 -4.18 -13.35
CA HIS A 810 12.40 -5.01 -14.50
C HIS A 810 11.96 -4.39 -15.86
N PRO A 811 12.85 -4.26 -16.87
CA PRO A 811 12.64 -3.42 -18.07
C PRO A 811 11.50 -3.85 -19.00
N TRP A 812 10.98 -5.07 -18.89
CA TRP A 812 9.90 -5.60 -19.73
C TRP A 812 8.84 -6.42 -19.01
N ALA A 813 8.95 -6.66 -17.69
CA ALA A 813 8.09 -7.61 -16.98
C ALA A 813 6.62 -7.18 -17.06
N ARG A 814 6.34 -5.90 -16.78
CA ARG A 814 5.02 -5.29 -16.91
C ARG A 814 4.45 -5.40 -18.33
N ARG A 815 5.23 -5.01 -19.35
CA ARG A 815 4.79 -5.15 -20.75
C ARG A 815 4.47 -6.59 -21.14
N LEU A 816 5.14 -7.59 -20.55
CA LEU A 816 4.77 -8.99 -20.76
C LEU A 816 3.42 -9.29 -20.09
N ALA A 817 3.25 -8.87 -18.85
CA ALA A 817 2.00 -9.02 -18.11
C ALA A 817 0.82 -8.39 -18.85
N ASP A 818 0.94 -7.14 -19.33
CA ASP A 818 -0.12 -6.44 -20.06
C ASP A 818 -0.44 -7.14 -21.40
N GLN A 819 0.58 -7.59 -22.13
CA GLN A 819 0.37 -8.37 -23.37
C GLN A 819 -0.35 -9.69 -23.10
N VAL A 820 -0.09 -10.32 -21.96
CA VAL A 820 -0.79 -11.54 -21.55
C VAL A 820 -2.21 -11.20 -21.09
N ALA A 821 -2.40 -10.12 -20.32
CA ALA A 821 -3.71 -9.61 -19.89
C ALA A 821 -4.65 -9.38 -21.09
N GLY A 822 -4.11 -8.93 -22.22
CA GLY A 822 -4.83 -8.77 -23.48
C GLY A 822 -5.45 -10.05 -24.08
N PHE A 823 -5.15 -11.24 -23.56
CA PHE A 823 -5.87 -12.48 -23.91
C PHE A 823 -7.25 -12.60 -23.22
N GLY A 824 -7.62 -11.66 -22.35
CA GLY A 824 -8.94 -11.56 -21.74
C GLY A 824 -9.29 -12.80 -20.91
N ARG A 825 -10.47 -13.38 -21.14
CA ARG A 825 -11.01 -14.53 -20.37
C ARG A 825 -10.15 -15.81 -20.36
N ASP A 826 -9.17 -15.88 -21.27
CA ASP A 826 -8.20 -16.98 -21.32
C ASP A 826 -7.02 -16.76 -20.36
N VAL A 827 -6.91 -15.57 -19.76
CA VAL A 827 -6.07 -15.30 -18.59
C VAL A 827 -6.80 -15.75 -17.34
N VAL A 828 -6.13 -16.58 -16.54
CA VAL A 828 -6.64 -17.04 -15.25
C VAL A 828 -6.08 -16.19 -14.14
N ALA A 829 -4.78 -15.87 -14.17
CA ALA A 829 -4.18 -14.93 -13.23
C ALA A 829 -2.86 -14.37 -13.73
N ILE A 830 -2.56 -13.15 -13.29
CA ILE A 830 -1.26 -12.50 -13.46
C ILE A 830 -0.85 -11.99 -12.08
N SER A 831 0.34 -12.38 -11.65
CA SER A 831 0.97 -11.86 -10.43
C SER A 831 2.35 -11.33 -10.76
N LEU A 832 2.56 -10.08 -10.36
CA LEU A 832 3.80 -9.34 -10.49
C LEU A 832 4.53 -9.36 -9.13
N PRO A 833 5.81 -9.75 -9.08
CA PRO A 833 6.60 -9.79 -7.85
C PRO A 833 7.22 -8.44 -7.47
#